data_AF-A0A2G6BP48-F1
#
_entry.id   AF-A0A2G6BP48-F1
#
_cell.length_a   1.000
_cell.length_b   1.000
_cell.length_c   1.000
_cell.angle_alpha   90.00
_cell.angle_beta   90.00
_cell.angle_gamma   90.00
#
_symmetry.space_group_name_H-M   'P 1'
#
loop_
_entity.id
_entity.type
_entity.pdbx_description
1 polymer ?
#
loop_
_entity_poly.entity_id
_entity_poly.type
_entity_poly.pdbx_seq_one_letter_code
_entity_poly.pdbx_strand_id
1 'polypeptide(L)'
;MRNEKVYIERIRKFTEEIKKSIHKKVSDLSIKYTYDEITPIPYKEALTREYKDISVGDEWGKLWGCAWFKFFGEVPKECISDEYGVIIDISGEGCLFVDGSPYQGITNKIDWDHHSGKYYIKLNKLYKAGEKFELLIEAGANGLFGGGPESKFTIVKSEFVTTDNRVKDLWLDFFTLNNMIESLDKKSIRRKRIIYQLNKAINLYNGGEGIGKSLEITKDILSKKAVSSSLDVYSIGHSHLDLAWLWPVRETRRKGGRTFATALRMMEEYPEYKFGASQPQLYQWVKNDYPDLYSQIKERVKEGRWELQGAMWVEPDMNLTGGESLVRQCFYGLKFYEDEFGKTVKNLWLPDVFGYSAALPQILKKSGIDYFMTQKISWNETNVFPFHTFIWKGIDGSDIFTHFLPTNDYNLSNIPQKLIDSEERFAESDICNEFLNLYGVGDGGGGPSDLHIELGLRQQNLEGTPKFRFDTAENFFEKTSKINRDDLPKWEGELYLELHRGTYTTQAITKKNNRNLELSLRDTEFLSMFTNSFPKDKVEEIWKDTLLNQFHDILPGSSITWVYKDEQELSKKNLKSLEEIKKDILDSYFGFDPNGKYKIVINTLSWEREELVKFEAGGSFVLADSNGVPLPSLREGSFIKAFVKVPPMGYTVVKLIKADEEIVSKVEDSKVDEMENNLISIKFGDRGEIVSIFDKELNREFLTAPANDLNLYEDFPNNWEAWDVNHFYREQEPKKGKLLEAKIVVDDIFETKRYQKISIGNSIVEQTISIFKGSKEVRVENIVDWKEERKMLRASSNINIHTDMATFEIQYGNVKRALHSNTSWDMAKFEVPAHRYVDLSTYDFGFALLNNCKYGYYVKGNTLDINLLRSPNEPDPTADRGVHEFTYSYLPHNRSFEESIVIEKAHNLNSPVIVHSSEVLPSEKERSFFTLNNRGLKIEVVKDADDGNGTIIRIYETCGRYIKSSISVDSRYTQYCETDLRERSISDNKSINSSNIDLEFSPYEIKTFRVMK
;
A
#
# COMPACT_ATOMS: atom_id res chain seq x y z
N MET A 1 -42.47 -3.88 -28.76
CA MET A 1 -43.85 -4.13 -28.23
C MET A 1 -44.68 -2.87 -28.46
N ARG A 2 -46.02 -2.91 -28.56
CA ARG A 2 -46.80 -1.64 -28.57
C ARG A 2 -46.73 -1.00 -27.18
N ASN A 3 -46.54 0.32 -27.07
CA ASN A 3 -46.50 1.08 -25.81
C ASN A 3 -45.43 0.65 -24.79
N GLU A 4 -44.32 0.10 -25.25
CA GLU A 4 -43.27 -0.47 -24.41
C GLU A 4 -42.75 0.49 -23.32
N LYS A 5 -42.44 1.74 -23.70
CA LYS A 5 -41.98 2.78 -22.77
C LYS A 5 -42.97 3.04 -21.62
N VAL A 6 -44.27 2.98 -21.92
CA VAL A 6 -45.33 3.20 -20.92
C VAL A 6 -45.37 2.05 -19.92
N TYR A 7 -45.21 0.81 -20.39
CA TYR A 7 -45.19 -0.35 -19.50
C TYR A 7 -43.94 -0.37 -18.62
N ILE A 8 -42.77 -0.03 -19.14
CA ILE A 8 -41.53 0.06 -18.36
C ILE A 8 -41.67 1.10 -17.25
N GLU A 9 -42.18 2.30 -17.57
CA GLU A 9 -42.38 3.35 -16.56
C GLU A 9 -43.40 2.92 -15.49
N ARG A 10 -44.45 2.18 -15.88
CA ARG A 10 -45.41 1.61 -14.94
C ARG A 10 -44.76 0.58 -14.00
N ILE A 11 -43.91 -0.30 -14.55
CA ILE A 11 -43.18 -1.32 -13.79
C ILE A 11 -42.26 -0.64 -12.78
N ARG A 12 -41.46 0.35 -13.22
CA ARG A 12 -40.55 1.12 -12.36
C ARG A 12 -41.28 1.75 -11.17
N LYS A 13 -42.35 2.50 -11.43
CA LYS A 13 -43.16 3.12 -10.36
C LYS A 13 -43.76 2.11 -9.40
N PHE A 14 -44.22 0.97 -9.92
CA PHE A 14 -44.78 -0.08 -9.08
C PHE A 14 -43.72 -0.72 -8.17
N THR A 15 -42.52 -0.98 -8.69
CA THR A 15 -41.38 -1.49 -7.92
C THR A 15 -41.01 -0.53 -6.78
N GLU A 16 -40.98 0.79 -7.05
CA GLU A 16 -40.74 1.82 -6.04
C GLU A 16 -41.83 1.87 -4.94
N GLU A 17 -43.10 1.72 -5.33
CA GLU A 17 -44.23 1.75 -4.38
C GLU A 17 -44.31 0.49 -3.51
N ILE A 18 -44.10 -0.71 -4.07
CA ILE A 18 -44.11 -1.95 -3.28
C ILE A 18 -43.00 -1.92 -2.23
N LYS A 19 -41.81 -1.40 -2.54
CA LYS A 19 -40.69 -1.31 -1.58
C LYS A 19 -41.10 -0.66 -0.27
N LYS A 20 -41.93 0.39 -0.34
CA LYS A 20 -42.43 1.15 0.83
C LYS A 20 -43.38 0.33 1.72
N SER A 21 -43.94 -0.76 1.18
CA SER A 21 -44.93 -1.61 1.85
C SER A 21 -44.32 -2.85 2.51
N ILE A 22 -43.00 -3.06 2.38
CA ILE A 22 -42.31 -4.24 2.95
C ILE A 22 -42.40 -4.22 4.48
N HIS A 23 -42.11 -3.08 5.10
CA HIS A 23 -42.14 -2.90 6.54
C HIS A 23 -43.34 -2.03 6.93
N LYS A 24 -44.13 -2.51 7.89
CA LYS A 24 -45.23 -1.77 8.49
C LYS A 24 -44.87 -1.36 9.91
N LYS A 25 -44.81 -0.05 10.15
CA LYS A 25 -44.63 0.53 11.50
C LYS A 25 -45.76 0.12 12.43
N VAL A 26 -45.40 -0.32 13.63
CA VAL A 26 -46.34 -0.65 14.71
C VAL A 26 -46.24 0.35 15.85
N SER A 27 -45.03 0.70 16.28
CA SER A 27 -44.78 1.64 17.39
C SER A 27 -43.41 2.30 17.27
N ASP A 28 -43.23 3.42 17.99
CA ASP A 28 -41.92 4.06 18.19
C ASP A 28 -41.17 3.42 19.37
N LEU A 29 -39.85 3.53 19.37
CA LEU A 29 -39.00 3.08 20.49
C LEU A 29 -38.58 4.27 21.36
N SER A 30 -38.40 4.04 22.66
CA SER A 30 -37.74 5.02 23.53
C SER A 30 -36.22 4.91 23.39
N ILE A 31 -35.53 6.04 23.40
CA ILE A 31 -34.10 6.11 23.13
C ILE A 31 -33.40 6.84 24.27
N LYS A 32 -32.29 6.27 24.72
CA LYS A 32 -31.33 6.98 25.57
C LYS A 32 -29.94 6.86 25.00
N TYR A 33 -29.07 7.82 25.29
CA TYR A 33 -27.69 7.78 24.81
C TYR A 33 -26.69 8.35 25.81
N THR A 34 -25.44 7.95 25.65
CA THR A 34 -24.27 8.55 26.28
C THR A 34 -23.23 8.82 25.19
N TYR A 35 -22.40 9.85 25.37
CA TYR A 35 -21.55 10.40 24.32
C TYR A 35 -20.17 10.77 24.84
N ASP A 36 -19.16 10.59 24.00
CA ASP A 36 -17.80 11.09 24.13
C ASP A 36 -17.41 11.80 22.83
N GLU A 37 -16.71 12.91 22.93
CA GLU A 37 -16.44 13.77 21.77
C GLU A 37 -15.48 13.13 20.76
N ILE A 38 -14.56 12.28 21.23
CA ILE A 38 -13.49 11.76 20.38
C ILE A 38 -13.19 10.28 20.67
N THR A 39 -13.27 9.87 21.94
CA THR A 39 -12.74 8.58 22.38
C THR A 39 -13.83 7.51 22.31
N PRO A 40 -13.60 6.39 21.59
CA PRO A 40 -14.51 5.25 21.66
C PRO A 40 -14.69 4.79 23.11
N ILE A 41 -15.94 4.69 23.55
CA ILE A 41 -16.29 4.30 24.91
C ILE A 41 -16.24 2.76 24.98
N PRO A 42 -15.37 2.15 25.80
CA PRO A 42 -15.31 0.70 25.91
C PRO A 42 -16.64 0.11 26.39
N TYR A 43 -17.01 -1.07 25.88
CA TYR A 43 -18.28 -1.74 26.23
C TYR A 43 -18.54 -1.82 27.75
N LYS A 44 -17.52 -2.21 28.55
CA LYS A 44 -17.64 -2.33 30.01
C LYS A 44 -18.00 -1.00 30.67
N GLU A 45 -17.46 0.11 30.17
CA GLU A 45 -17.73 1.45 30.70
C GLU A 45 -19.14 1.92 30.28
N ALA A 46 -19.55 1.59 29.05
CA ALA A 46 -20.87 1.92 28.52
C ALA A 46 -22.00 1.30 29.35
N LEU A 47 -21.79 0.17 30.03
CA LEU A 47 -22.79 -0.44 30.92
C LEU A 47 -23.06 0.36 32.19
N THR A 48 -22.08 1.15 32.65
CA THR A 48 -22.14 1.88 33.93
C THR A 48 -22.31 3.38 33.80
N ARG A 49 -22.12 3.94 32.59
CA ARG A 49 -22.30 5.38 32.33
C ARG A 49 -23.77 5.82 32.51
N GLU A 50 -23.94 7.10 32.79
CA GLU A 50 -25.26 7.74 32.78
C GLU A 50 -25.73 7.98 31.34
N TYR A 51 -27.01 7.67 31.08
CA TYR A 51 -27.66 7.86 29.77
C TYR A 51 -28.74 8.91 29.87
N LYS A 52 -28.80 9.79 28.86
CA LYS A 52 -29.79 10.87 28.72
C LYS A 52 -30.83 10.50 27.68
N ASP A 53 -32.06 10.97 27.85
CA ASP A 53 -33.13 10.78 26.87
C ASP A 53 -32.82 11.54 25.57
N ILE A 54 -33.19 10.97 24.43
CA ILE A 54 -33.09 11.60 23.10
C ILE A 54 -34.26 11.15 22.22
N SER A 55 -34.71 12.02 21.31
CA SER A 55 -35.85 11.76 20.42
C SER A 55 -35.46 11.78 18.94
N VAL A 56 -36.33 11.21 18.10
CA VAL A 56 -36.21 11.34 16.63
C VAL A 56 -36.23 12.82 16.25
N GLY A 57 -35.25 13.24 15.44
CA GLY A 57 -35.02 14.63 15.03
C GLY A 57 -33.90 15.33 15.81
N ASP A 58 -33.53 14.83 16.99
CA ASP A 58 -32.48 15.45 17.81
C ASP A 58 -31.08 15.16 17.26
N GLU A 59 -30.18 16.14 17.40
CA GLU A 59 -28.74 16.00 17.14
C GLU A 59 -28.05 15.33 18.34
N TRP A 60 -27.24 14.31 18.09
CA TRP A 60 -26.55 13.53 19.12
C TRP A 60 -25.03 13.67 19.10
N GLY A 61 -24.44 14.10 17.99
CA GLY A 61 -22.98 14.16 17.86
C GLY A 61 -22.47 14.97 16.67
N LYS A 62 -21.18 15.26 16.72
CA LYS A 62 -20.38 15.87 15.65
C LYS A 62 -19.39 14.85 15.09
N LEU A 63 -18.80 15.15 13.94
CA LEU A 63 -17.84 14.27 13.28
C LEU A 63 -16.80 13.70 14.27
N TRP A 64 -16.63 12.37 14.25
CA TRP A 64 -15.76 11.56 15.11
C TRP A 64 -16.19 11.35 16.56
N GLY A 65 -17.32 11.95 16.96
CA GLY A 65 -18.00 11.64 18.21
C GLY A 65 -18.36 10.16 18.34
N CYS A 66 -18.30 9.64 19.56
CA CYS A 66 -18.55 8.24 19.88
C CYS A 66 -19.70 8.15 20.87
N ALA A 67 -20.71 7.33 20.58
CA ALA A 67 -21.88 7.19 21.45
C ALA A 67 -22.23 5.74 21.71
N TRP A 68 -22.97 5.52 22.80
CA TRP A 68 -23.75 4.31 23.00
C TRP A 68 -25.22 4.68 23.12
N PHE A 69 -26.08 3.97 22.41
CA PHE A 69 -27.52 4.11 22.44
C PHE A 69 -28.18 2.91 23.07
N LYS A 70 -29.21 3.17 23.89
CA LYS A 70 -30.15 2.18 24.38
C LYS A 70 -31.50 2.42 23.73
N PHE A 71 -31.99 1.44 22.99
CA PHE A 71 -33.33 1.45 22.40
C PHE A 71 -34.24 0.48 23.16
N PHE A 72 -35.38 0.98 23.62
CA PHE A 72 -36.33 0.22 24.43
C PHE A 72 -37.66 0.05 23.72
N GLY A 73 -38.24 -1.15 23.86
CA GLY A 73 -39.57 -1.46 23.35
C GLY A 73 -40.15 -2.73 23.95
N GLU A 74 -41.35 -3.09 23.49
CA GLU A 74 -42.00 -4.36 23.79
C GLU A 74 -42.43 -5.00 22.48
N VAL A 75 -42.17 -6.31 22.32
CA VAL A 75 -42.68 -7.06 21.16
C VAL A 75 -44.19 -7.26 21.37
N PRO A 76 -45.07 -6.70 20.52
CA PRO A 76 -46.51 -6.81 20.73
C PRO A 76 -46.98 -8.27 20.77
N LYS A 77 -47.79 -8.64 21.76
CA LYS A 77 -48.33 -10.00 21.92
C LYS A 77 -49.13 -10.48 20.70
N GLU A 78 -49.75 -9.54 19.98
CA GLU A 78 -50.56 -9.80 18.78
C GLU A 78 -49.74 -9.75 17.48
N CYS A 79 -48.41 -9.79 17.55
CA CYS A 79 -47.59 -9.98 16.36
C CYS A 79 -47.83 -11.39 15.78
N ILE A 80 -48.65 -11.44 14.74
CA ILE A 80 -48.95 -12.66 13.96
C ILE A 80 -47.95 -12.83 12.80
N SER A 81 -47.10 -11.84 12.54
CA SER A 81 -46.09 -11.89 11.46
C SER A 81 -44.98 -12.89 11.79
N ASP A 82 -44.58 -13.69 10.79
CA ASP A 82 -43.43 -14.59 10.88
C ASP A 82 -42.10 -13.82 11.05
N GLU A 83 -42.09 -12.53 10.67
CA GLU A 83 -40.93 -11.65 10.81
C GLU A 83 -41.29 -10.27 11.39
N TYR A 84 -40.56 -9.89 12.44
CA TYR A 84 -40.64 -8.58 13.10
C TYR A 84 -39.25 -8.13 13.55
N GLY A 85 -39.07 -6.81 13.63
CA GLY A 85 -37.78 -6.20 13.96
C GLY A 85 -37.89 -4.71 14.22
N VAL A 86 -36.75 -4.03 14.20
CA VAL A 86 -36.67 -2.57 14.35
C VAL A 86 -35.95 -1.93 13.18
N ILE A 87 -36.37 -0.71 12.83
CA ILE A 87 -35.67 0.17 11.88
C ILE A 87 -35.02 1.29 12.67
N ILE A 88 -33.69 1.33 12.65
CA ILE A 88 -32.88 2.32 13.35
C ILE A 88 -32.00 3.05 12.32
N ASP A 89 -32.07 4.38 12.34
CA ASP A 89 -31.19 5.25 11.57
C ASP A 89 -30.73 6.39 12.48
N ILE A 90 -29.45 6.33 12.86
CA ILE A 90 -28.80 7.34 13.70
C ILE A 90 -27.99 8.34 12.85
N SER A 91 -28.17 8.35 11.53
CA SER A 91 -27.41 9.14 10.55
C SER A 91 -25.88 9.07 10.64
N GLY A 92 -25.36 8.05 11.32
CA GLY A 92 -23.96 7.64 11.32
C GLY A 92 -23.84 6.12 11.33
N GLU A 93 -22.63 5.63 11.52
CA GLU A 93 -22.36 4.20 11.60
C GLU A 93 -22.65 3.66 13.00
N GLY A 94 -23.20 2.45 13.07
CA GLY A 94 -23.51 1.81 14.34
C GLY A 94 -23.23 0.30 14.36
N CYS A 95 -23.27 -0.28 15.55
CA CYS A 95 -23.12 -1.71 15.76
C CYS A 95 -23.96 -2.13 16.97
N LEU A 96 -24.91 -3.04 16.77
CA LEU A 96 -25.61 -3.72 17.86
C LEU A 96 -24.63 -4.65 18.58
N PHE A 97 -24.58 -4.55 19.91
CA PHE A 97 -23.86 -5.49 20.76
C PHE A 97 -24.84 -6.43 21.47
N VAL A 98 -24.48 -7.71 21.53
CA VAL A 98 -25.18 -8.75 22.29
C VAL A 98 -24.14 -9.45 23.15
N ASP A 99 -24.39 -9.51 24.45
CA ASP A 99 -23.50 -10.13 25.45
C ASP A 99 -22.03 -9.64 25.39
N GLY A 100 -21.83 -8.37 25.01
CA GLY A 100 -20.50 -7.75 24.93
C GLY A 100 -19.73 -8.00 23.64
N SER A 101 -20.32 -8.70 22.67
CA SER A 101 -19.75 -8.89 21.34
C SER A 101 -20.53 -8.10 20.28
N PRO A 102 -19.85 -7.55 19.24
CA PRO A 102 -20.52 -7.06 18.04
C PRO A 102 -21.42 -8.15 17.44
N TYR A 103 -22.65 -7.76 17.09
CA TYR A 103 -23.69 -8.68 16.58
C TYR A 103 -24.15 -8.31 15.17
N GLN A 104 -24.45 -7.04 14.90
CA GLN A 104 -24.87 -6.58 13.57
C GLN A 104 -24.53 -5.11 13.38
N GLY A 105 -23.94 -4.76 12.22
CA GLY A 105 -23.67 -3.39 11.83
C GLY A 105 -24.91 -2.66 11.33
N ILE A 106 -24.94 -1.36 11.60
CA ILE A 106 -25.92 -0.39 11.12
C ILE A 106 -25.15 0.61 10.26
N THR A 107 -25.61 0.83 9.04
CA THR A 107 -24.96 1.73 8.08
C THR A 107 -26.02 2.56 7.40
N ASN A 108 -25.95 3.88 7.61
CA ASN A 108 -27.02 4.80 7.29
C ASN A 108 -27.05 5.23 5.82
N LYS A 109 -25.94 5.20 5.11
CA LYS A 109 -25.87 5.58 3.69
C LYS A 109 -24.61 4.97 3.11
N ILE A 110 -24.76 4.29 1.98
CA ILE A 110 -23.69 3.56 1.32
C ILE A 110 -23.31 4.36 0.07
N ASP A 111 -24.16 4.33 -0.96
CA ASP A 111 -24.05 5.17 -2.15
C ASP A 111 -25.38 5.16 -2.96
N TRP A 112 -25.32 5.60 -4.22
CA TRP A 112 -26.46 5.69 -5.14
C TRP A 112 -26.86 4.35 -5.78
N ASP A 113 -25.90 3.44 -6.00
CA ASP A 113 -26.08 2.23 -6.82
C ASP A 113 -26.51 1.01 -5.99
N HIS A 114 -26.14 0.95 -4.71
CA HIS A 114 -26.29 -0.27 -3.91
C HIS A 114 -27.66 -0.47 -3.28
N HIS A 115 -28.44 0.60 -3.03
CA HIS A 115 -29.74 0.54 -2.34
C HIS A 115 -29.76 -0.33 -1.06
N SER A 116 -28.62 -0.52 -0.39
CA SER A 116 -28.39 -1.59 0.59
C SER A 116 -28.05 -1.10 2.00
N GLY A 117 -28.50 0.10 2.37
CA GLY A 117 -28.34 0.63 3.72
C GLY A 117 -28.86 -0.35 4.77
N LYS A 118 -28.15 -0.46 5.89
CA LYS A 118 -28.39 -1.46 6.93
C LYS A 118 -29.07 -0.80 8.11
N TYR A 119 -30.40 -0.76 8.08
CA TYR A 119 -31.21 -0.12 9.13
C TYR A 119 -32.08 -1.10 9.90
N TYR A 120 -32.30 -2.29 9.34
CA TYR A 120 -33.23 -3.27 9.88
C TYR A 120 -32.50 -4.29 10.76
N ILE A 121 -32.93 -4.40 12.01
CA ILE A 121 -32.46 -5.42 12.95
C ILE A 121 -33.62 -6.38 13.21
N LYS A 122 -33.41 -7.64 12.87
CA LYS A 122 -34.39 -8.70 13.07
C LYS A 122 -34.41 -9.12 14.54
N LEU A 123 -35.59 -9.10 15.17
CA LEU A 123 -35.70 -9.35 16.61
C LEU A 123 -36.17 -10.76 16.97
N ASN A 124 -36.73 -11.52 16.03
CA ASN A 124 -37.33 -12.83 16.33
C ASN A 124 -36.33 -13.88 16.87
N LYS A 125 -35.02 -13.73 16.59
CA LYS A 125 -33.95 -14.55 17.16
C LYS A 125 -33.50 -14.11 18.57
N LEU A 126 -33.81 -12.87 18.96
CA LEU A 126 -33.34 -12.26 20.21
C LEU A 126 -34.45 -12.17 21.27
N TYR A 127 -35.69 -11.92 20.85
CA TYR A 127 -36.83 -11.70 21.75
C TYR A 127 -38.11 -12.34 21.21
N LYS A 128 -38.92 -12.90 22.12
CA LYS A 128 -40.22 -13.50 21.83
C LYS A 128 -41.36 -12.48 21.96
N ALA A 129 -42.51 -12.81 21.37
CA ALA A 129 -43.72 -12.00 21.51
C ALA A 129 -44.10 -11.80 22.99
N GLY A 130 -44.41 -10.55 23.36
CA GLY A 130 -44.73 -10.12 24.72
C GLY A 130 -43.53 -9.80 25.61
N GLU A 131 -42.29 -9.97 25.13
CA GLU A 131 -41.09 -9.60 25.89
C GLU A 131 -40.73 -8.12 25.69
N LYS A 132 -40.25 -7.49 26.77
CA LYS A 132 -39.59 -6.19 26.70
C LYS A 132 -38.15 -6.39 26.28
N PHE A 133 -37.64 -5.49 25.45
CA PHE A 133 -36.27 -5.54 24.95
C PHE A 133 -35.50 -4.24 25.20
N GLU A 134 -34.20 -4.37 25.32
CA GLU A 134 -33.22 -3.29 25.36
C GLU A 134 -32.10 -3.63 24.36
N LEU A 135 -31.95 -2.82 23.33
CA LEU A 135 -30.86 -2.95 22.36
C LEU A 135 -29.78 -1.94 22.69
N LEU A 136 -28.53 -2.41 22.78
CA LEU A 136 -27.37 -1.58 23.06
C LEU A 136 -26.52 -1.43 21.79
N ILE A 137 -26.45 -0.21 21.26
CA ILE A 137 -25.80 0.09 19.98
C ILE A 137 -24.62 1.02 20.21
N GLU A 138 -23.42 0.57 19.85
CA GLU A 138 -22.25 1.45 19.72
C GLU A 138 -22.38 2.27 18.44
N ALA A 139 -22.07 3.56 18.48
CA ALA A 139 -22.22 4.48 17.36
C ALA A 139 -20.97 5.33 17.14
N GLY A 140 -20.65 5.57 15.86
CA GLY A 140 -19.64 6.52 15.40
C GLY A 140 -20.32 7.64 14.62
N ALA A 141 -20.02 8.88 14.98
CA ALA A 141 -20.51 10.06 14.28
C ALA A 141 -19.69 10.28 13.01
N ASN A 142 -19.90 9.39 12.05
CA ASN A 142 -19.29 9.35 10.73
C ASN A 142 -20.21 8.53 9.82
N GLY A 143 -20.21 8.82 8.52
CA GLY A 143 -20.80 7.92 7.52
C GLY A 143 -19.82 6.81 7.13
N LEU A 144 -20.22 6.02 6.14
CA LEU A 144 -19.38 4.95 5.58
C LEU A 144 -17.99 5.46 5.16
N PHE A 145 -17.95 6.63 4.52
CA PHE A 145 -16.74 7.30 4.02
C PHE A 145 -16.27 8.45 4.91
N GLY A 146 -16.57 8.43 6.20
CA GLY A 146 -16.28 9.55 7.10
C GLY A 146 -17.32 10.67 6.99
N GLY A 147 -16.89 11.92 7.03
CA GLY A 147 -17.77 13.08 6.88
C GLY A 147 -17.00 14.40 6.84
N GLY A 148 -17.65 15.46 6.35
CA GLY A 148 -17.07 16.80 6.35
C GLY A 148 -17.10 17.46 7.74
N PRO A 149 -16.31 18.51 8.00
CA PRO A 149 -16.21 19.16 9.32
C PRO A 149 -17.55 19.67 9.87
N GLU A 150 -18.47 20.08 8.99
CA GLU A 150 -19.80 20.60 9.34
C GLU A 150 -20.88 19.51 9.43
N SER A 151 -20.50 18.22 9.40
CA SER A 151 -21.44 17.11 9.46
C SER A 151 -22.12 17.05 10.83
N LYS A 152 -23.46 16.96 10.80
CA LYS A 152 -24.31 16.79 11.97
C LYS A 152 -24.95 15.42 11.96
N PHE A 153 -25.02 14.80 13.13
CA PHE A 153 -25.57 13.46 13.29
C PHE A 153 -26.82 13.53 14.17
N THR A 154 -27.96 13.12 13.61
CA THR A 154 -29.29 13.12 14.22
C THR A 154 -29.91 11.73 14.27
N ILE A 155 -30.92 11.55 15.12
CA ILE A 155 -31.77 10.35 15.08
C ILE A 155 -32.81 10.53 13.98
N VAL A 156 -32.71 9.74 12.91
CA VAL A 156 -33.60 9.81 11.74
C VAL A 156 -34.77 8.83 11.87
N LYS A 157 -34.53 7.61 12.37
CA LYS A 157 -35.57 6.58 12.57
C LYS A 157 -35.32 5.74 13.82
N SER A 158 -36.43 5.36 14.46
CA SER A 158 -36.44 4.51 15.66
C SER A 158 -37.81 3.84 15.80
N GLU A 159 -38.05 2.77 15.05
CA GLU A 159 -39.38 2.21 14.85
C GLU A 159 -39.39 0.69 15.04
N PHE A 160 -40.40 0.14 15.72
CA PHE A 160 -40.73 -1.28 15.67
C PHE A 160 -41.61 -1.55 14.45
N VAL A 161 -41.25 -2.57 13.67
CA VAL A 161 -41.93 -2.91 12.42
C VAL A 161 -42.22 -4.41 12.30
N THR A 162 -43.27 -4.72 11.54
CA THR A 162 -43.55 -6.07 11.02
C THR A 162 -43.21 -6.12 9.53
N THR A 163 -42.75 -7.27 9.05
CA THR A 163 -42.33 -7.46 7.65
C THR A 163 -43.26 -8.46 6.95
N ASP A 164 -43.84 -8.09 5.80
CA ASP A 164 -44.54 -9.05 4.93
C ASP A 164 -43.56 -9.65 3.91
N ASN A 165 -43.13 -10.88 4.15
CA ASN A 165 -42.15 -11.58 3.29
C ASN A 165 -42.66 -11.79 1.86
N ARG A 166 -43.98 -11.89 1.64
CA ARG A 166 -44.53 -12.03 0.27
C ARG A 166 -44.37 -10.72 -0.51
N VAL A 167 -44.51 -9.58 0.17
CA VAL A 167 -44.29 -8.25 -0.41
C VAL A 167 -42.81 -8.05 -0.71
N LYS A 168 -41.94 -8.46 0.21
CA LYS A 168 -40.48 -8.46 0.00
C LYS A 168 -40.07 -9.31 -1.22
N ASP A 169 -40.57 -10.55 -1.30
CA ASP A 169 -40.30 -11.46 -2.43
C ASP A 169 -40.76 -10.87 -3.76
N LEU A 170 -41.99 -10.33 -3.80
CA LEU A 170 -42.53 -9.74 -5.02
C LEU A 170 -41.72 -8.52 -5.44
N TRP A 171 -41.30 -7.68 -4.49
CA TRP A 171 -40.43 -6.55 -4.76
C TRP A 171 -39.08 -6.99 -5.34
N LEU A 172 -38.42 -7.98 -4.73
CA LEU A 172 -37.13 -8.52 -5.20
C LEU A 172 -37.25 -9.09 -6.62
N ASP A 173 -38.34 -9.81 -6.91
CA ASP A 173 -38.61 -10.35 -8.24
C ASP A 173 -38.79 -9.23 -9.28
N PHE A 174 -39.59 -8.22 -8.97
CA PHE A 174 -39.79 -7.05 -9.82
C PHE A 174 -38.50 -6.25 -10.00
N PHE A 175 -37.73 -6.05 -8.94
CA PHE A 175 -36.47 -5.34 -8.96
C PHE A 175 -35.45 -6.06 -9.85
N THR A 176 -35.29 -7.38 -9.69
CA THR A 176 -34.42 -8.22 -10.54
C THR A 176 -34.82 -8.11 -12.01
N LEU A 177 -36.10 -8.39 -12.32
CA LEU A 177 -36.59 -8.43 -13.70
C LEU A 177 -36.63 -7.05 -14.36
N ASN A 178 -36.86 -5.98 -13.59
CA ASN A 178 -36.81 -4.61 -14.10
C ASN A 178 -35.39 -4.22 -14.52
N ASN A 179 -34.38 -4.51 -13.68
CA ASN A 179 -32.97 -4.25 -14.02
C ASN A 179 -32.52 -5.07 -15.24
N MET A 180 -33.00 -6.30 -15.42
CA MET A 180 -32.74 -7.06 -16.66
C MET A 180 -33.29 -6.39 -17.92
N ILE A 181 -34.45 -5.74 -17.84
CA ILE A 181 -35.07 -5.09 -19.01
C ILE A 181 -34.17 -3.99 -19.59
N GLU A 182 -33.30 -3.38 -18.76
CA GLU A 182 -32.44 -2.27 -19.14
C GLU A 182 -31.25 -2.70 -20.02
N SER A 183 -30.60 -3.84 -19.72
CA SER A 183 -29.48 -4.36 -20.52
C SER A 183 -29.89 -5.29 -21.67
N LEU A 184 -31.01 -6.03 -21.55
CA LEU A 184 -31.39 -6.96 -22.62
C LEU A 184 -31.66 -6.25 -23.96
N ASP A 185 -31.25 -6.88 -25.06
CA ASP A 185 -31.48 -6.37 -26.42
C ASP A 185 -32.97 -6.03 -26.66
N LYS A 186 -33.24 -4.85 -27.22
CA LYS A 186 -34.62 -4.34 -27.43
C LYS A 186 -35.46 -5.22 -28.36
N LYS A 187 -34.82 -5.98 -29.26
CA LYS A 187 -35.47 -6.93 -30.17
C LYS A 187 -35.69 -8.30 -29.50
N SER A 188 -34.99 -8.61 -28.40
CA SER A 188 -35.10 -9.87 -27.65
C SER A 188 -36.55 -10.25 -27.31
N ILE A 189 -36.87 -11.52 -27.56
CA ILE A 189 -38.17 -12.11 -27.18
C ILE A 189 -38.29 -12.19 -25.65
N ARG A 190 -37.19 -12.54 -24.97
CA ARG A 190 -37.12 -12.62 -23.50
C ARG A 190 -37.54 -11.30 -22.88
N ARG A 191 -36.93 -10.20 -23.30
CA ARG A 191 -37.25 -8.86 -22.81
C ARG A 191 -38.73 -8.50 -22.99
N LYS A 192 -39.29 -8.72 -24.19
CA LYS A 192 -40.72 -8.45 -24.47
C LYS A 192 -41.65 -9.29 -23.58
N ARG A 193 -41.30 -10.55 -23.31
CA ARG A 193 -42.07 -11.44 -22.44
C ARG A 193 -42.02 -10.99 -20.98
N ILE A 194 -40.85 -10.57 -20.47
CA ILE A 194 -40.72 -10.03 -19.11
C ILE A 194 -41.63 -8.81 -18.94
N ILE A 195 -41.55 -7.80 -19.83
CA ILE A 195 -42.37 -6.59 -19.74
C ILE A 195 -43.87 -6.92 -19.74
N TYR A 196 -44.30 -7.80 -20.63
CA TYR A 196 -45.70 -8.22 -20.71
C TYR A 196 -46.19 -8.89 -19.43
N GLN A 197 -45.41 -9.84 -18.90
CA GLN A 197 -45.80 -10.61 -17.71
C GLN A 197 -45.73 -9.76 -16.43
N LEU A 198 -44.71 -8.90 -16.27
CA LEU A 198 -44.68 -7.95 -15.15
C LEU A 198 -45.89 -7.01 -15.17
N ASN A 199 -46.26 -6.46 -16.33
CA ASN A 199 -47.47 -5.66 -16.44
C ASN A 199 -48.75 -6.45 -16.08
N LYS A 200 -48.80 -7.76 -16.40
CA LYS A 200 -49.90 -8.64 -15.99
C LYS A 200 -49.90 -8.88 -14.47
N ALA A 201 -48.75 -9.06 -13.84
CA ALA A 201 -48.63 -9.19 -12.40
C ALA A 201 -49.11 -7.91 -11.68
N ILE A 202 -48.74 -6.71 -12.17
CA ILE A 202 -49.25 -5.44 -11.63
C ILE A 202 -50.78 -5.37 -11.67
N ASN A 203 -51.40 -5.82 -12.78
CA ASN A 203 -52.86 -5.83 -12.89
C ASN A 203 -53.53 -6.73 -11.85
N LEU A 204 -52.85 -7.81 -11.43
CA LEU A 204 -53.39 -8.77 -10.48
C LEU A 204 -53.12 -8.41 -9.02
N TYR A 205 -52.15 -7.54 -8.73
CA TYR A 205 -51.77 -7.17 -7.36
C TYR A 205 -52.96 -6.70 -6.50
N ASN A 206 -53.90 -5.94 -7.10
CA ASN A 206 -55.16 -5.49 -6.49
C ASN A 206 -55.02 -5.00 -5.03
N GLY A 207 -54.14 -4.01 -4.80
CA GLY A 207 -53.93 -3.46 -3.44
C GLY A 207 -53.34 -4.44 -2.42
N GLY A 208 -52.73 -5.55 -2.87
CA GLY A 208 -52.12 -6.59 -2.05
C GLY A 208 -52.92 -7.90 -2.01
N GLU A 209 -54.22 -7.88 -2.34
CA GLU A 209 -55.07 -9.08 -2.28
C GLU A 209 -54.64 -10.17 -3.27
N GLY A 210 -54.11 -9.78 -4.43
CA GLY A 210 -53.68 -10.71 -5.47
C GLY A 210 -52.17 -10.95 -5.51
N ILE A 211 -51.48 -10.73 -4.38
CA ILE A 211 -50.03 -10.92 -4.27
C ILE A 211 -49.58 -12.33 -4.65
N GLY A 212 -50.33 -13.36 -4.23
CA GLY A 212 -50.01 -14.76 -4.58
C GLY A 212 -49.99 -15.02 -6.08
N LYS A 213 -50.99 -14.49 -6.82
CA LYS A 213 -51.05 -14.59 -8.28
C LYS A 213 -49.94 -13.80 -8.97
N SER A 214 -49.54 -12.68 -8.38
CA SER A 214 -48.43 -11.85 -8.89
C SER A 214 -47.10 -12.60 -8.75
N LEU A 215 -46.89 -13.25 -7.59
CA LEU A 215 -45.73 -14.09 -7.31
C LEU A 215 -45.67 -15.33 -8.21
N GLU A 216 -46.79 -15.98 -8.50
CA GLU A 216 -46.82 -17.11 -9.44
C GLU A 216 -46.31 -16.70 -10.83
N ILE A 217 -46.70 -15.50 -11.30
CA ILE A 217 -46.23 -14.97 -12.59
C ILE A 217 -44.73 -14.69 -12.54
N THR A 218 -44.24 -13.99 -11.52
CA THR A 218 -42.81 -13.66 -11.44
C THR A 218 -41.94 -14.91 -11.30
N LYS A 219 -42.37 -15.89 -10.50
CA LYS A 219 -41.70 -17.21 -10.38
C LYS A 219 -41.63 -17.95 -11.71
N ASP A 220 -42.69 -17.94 -12.53
CA ASP A 220 -42.63 -18.55 -13.87
C ASP A 220 -41.61 -17.85 -14.78
N ILE A 221 -41.51 -16.52 -14.72
CA ILE A 221 -40.51 -15.77 -15.49
C ILE A 221 -39.08 -16.13 -15.02
N LEU A 222 -38.85 -16.13 -13.71
CA LEU A 222 -37.55 -16.43 -13.09
C LEU A 222 -37.12 -17.89 -13.28
N SER A 223 -38.07 -18.82 -13.48
CA SER A 223 -37.76 -20.24 -13.69
C SER A 223 -37.11 -20.57 -15.05
N LYS A 224 -37.10 -19.62 -16.00
CA LYS A 224 -36.51 -19.87 -17.33
C LYS A 224 -34.99 -19.91 -17.21
N LYS A 225 -34.38 -20.98 -17.73
CA LYS A 225 -32.96 -21.28 -17.54
C LYS A 225 -32.03 -20.46 -18.43
N ALA A 226 -30.84 -20.15 -17.94
CA ALA A 226 -29.76 -19.55 -18.73
C ALA A 226 -29.47 -20.40 -19.98
N VAL A 227 -29.00 -19.75 -21.05
CA VAL A 227 -28.63 -20.47 -22.26
C VAL A 227 -27.37 -21.30 -22.00
N SER A 228 -27.16 -22.36 -22.78
CA SER A 228 -26.06 -23.30 -22.53
C SER A 228 -24.69 -22.64 -22.57
N SER A 229 -24.52 -21.63 -23.44
CA SER A 229 -23.29 -20.88 -23.63
C SER A 229 -23.06 -19.73 -22.63
N SER A 230 -23.99 -19.48 -21.70
CA SER A 230 -23.77 -18.47 -20.65
C SER A 230 -22.63 -18.89 -19.73
N LEU A 231 -21.78 -17.94 -19.38
CA LEU A 231 -20.63 -18.15 -18.50
C LEU A 231 -21.07 -18.43 -17.06
N ASP A 232 -20.20 -19.10 -16.31
CA ASP A 232 -20.34 -19.27 -14.86
C ASP A 232 -19.66 -18.12 -14.11
N VAL A 233 -20.40 -17.44 -13.24
CA VAL A 233 -19.86 -16.36 -12.41
C VAL A 233 -19.59 -16.87 -11.01
N TYR A 234 -18.32 -17.03 -10.66
CA TYR A 234 -17.89 -17.37 -9.31
C TYR A 234 -18.00 -16.12 -8.47
N SER A 235 -19.01 -16.05 -7.61
CA SER A 235 -19.34 -14.86 -6.84
C SER A 235 -19.08 -15.09 -5.37
N ILE A 236 -18.23 -14.25 -4.78
CA ILE A 236 -18.00 -14.23 -3.34
C ILE A 236 -18.37 -12.88 -2.74
N GLY A 237 -19.02 -12.94 -1.57
CA GLY A 237 -19.27 -11.75 -0.77
C GLY A 237 -17.97 -11.15 -0.30
N HIS A 238 -17.79 -9.86 -0.53
CA HIS A 238 -16.56 -9.14 -0.26
C HIS A 238 -16.87 -7.85 0.50
N SER A 239 -15.93 -7.44 1.34
CA SER A 239 -15.94 -6.13 1.98
C SER A 239 -14.52 -5.63 2.00
N HIS A 240 -14.12 -4.91 0.95
CA HIS A 240 -12.91 -4.13 1.02
C HIS A 240 -13.02 -3.17 2.21
N LEU A 241 -11.99 -3.09 3.05
CA LEU A 241 -12.00 -2.21 4.20
C LEU A 241 -10.65 -1.53 4.32
N ASP A 242 -10.63 -0.23 4.07
CA ASP A 242 -9.42 0.55 4.19
C ASP A 242 -9.00 0.64 5.64
N LEU A 243 -7.75 0.27 5.91
CA LEU A 243 -7.23 0.26 7.28
C LEU A 243 -7.11 1.68 7.83
N ALA A 244 -6.89 2.64 6.95
CA ALA A 244 -7.10 4.06 7.15
C ALA A 244 -7.25 4.73 5.77
N TRP A 245 -8.17 5.69 5.66
CA TRP A 245 -8.37 6.48 4.45
C TRP A 245 -9.02 7.83 4.82
N LEU A 246 -10.36 7.89 4.74
CA LEU A 246 -11.16 9.04 5.20
C LEU A 246 -11.57 8.93 6.68
N TRP A 247 -10.94 8.01 7.40
CA TRP A 247 -11.07 7.80 8.84
C TRP A 247 -9.74 7.33 9.44
N PRO A 248 -9.50 7.56 10.74
CA PRO A 248 -8.31 7.09 11.42
C PRO A 248 -8.35 5.57 11.69
N VAL A 249 -7.18 4.96 11.90
CA VAL A 249 -7.02 3.51 12.18
C VAL A 249 -7.93 3.03 13.33
N ARG A 250 -8.09 3.86 14.37
CA ARG A 250 -8.97 3.54 15.51
C ARG A 250 -10.41 3.22 15.10
N GLU A 251 -10.90 3.86 14.04
CA GLU A 251 -12.27 3.67 13.56
C GLU A 251 -12.38 2.37 12.75
N THR A 252 -11.35 2.02 11.98
CA THR A 252 -11.29 0.74 11.24
C THR A 252 -11.44 -0.46 12.17
N ARG A 253 -10.87 -0.42 13.38
CA ARG A 253 -11.02 -1.51 14.35
C ARG A 253 -12.50 -1.81 14.66
N ARG A 254 -13.30 -0.75 14.85
CA ARG A 254 -14.76 -0.83 15.05
C ARG A 254 -15.48 -1.24 13.76
N LYS A 255 -15.05 -0.72 12.61
CA LYS A 255 -15.55 -1.12 11.28
C LYS A 255 -15.34 -2.60 11.01
N GLY A 256 -14.20 -3.17 11.41
CA GLY A 256 -13.91 -4.59 11.33
C GLY A 256 -14.93 -5.43 12.11
N GLY A 257 -15.14 -5.07 13.38
CA GLY A 257 -16.12 -5.74 14.25
C GLY A 257 -17.53 -5.76 13.66
N ARG A 258 -18.05 -4.59 13.25
CA ARG A 258 -19.43 -4.51 12.72
C ARG A 258 -19.58 -5.17 11.34
N THR A 259 -18.57 -5.10 10.48
CA THR A 259 -18.56 -5.74 9.15
C THR A 259 -18.58 -7.25 9.29
N PHE A 260 -17.65 -7.81 10.08
CA PHE A 260 -17.54 -9.25 10.25
C PHE A 260 -18.73 -9.86 11.00
N ALA A 261 -19.26 -9.16 12.01
CA ALA A 261 -20.48 -9.58 12.68
C ALA A 261 -21.65 -9.67 11.70
N THR A 262 -21.81 -8.66 10.84
CA THR A 262 -22.88 -8.62 9.83
C THR A 262 -22.76 -9.74 8.82
N ALA A 263 -21.56 -9.98 8.27
CA ALA A 263 -21.31 -11.09 7.36
C ALA A 263 -21.69 -12.44 8.00
N LEU A 264 -21.38 -12.60 9.29
CA LEU A 264 -21.71 -13.81 10.02
C LEU A 264 -23.23 -13.98 10.22
N ARG A 265 -23.97 -12.91 10.51
CA ARG A 265 -25.44 -12.94 10.56
C ARG A 265 -26.05 -13.35 9.22
N MET A 266 -25.50 -12.85 8.11
CA MET A 266 -25.95 -13.25 6.77
C MET A 266 -25.71 -14.74 6.51
N MET A 267 -24.59 -15.32 6.96
CA MET A 267 -24.33 -16.77 6.83
C MET A 267 -25.30 -17.65 7.63
N GLU A 268 -25.91 -17.12 8.69
CA GLU A 268 -26.95 -17.84 9.43
C GLU A 268 -28.29 -17.85 8.70
N GLU A 269 -28.58 -16.83 7.90
CA GLU A 269 -29.83 -16.73 7.15
C GLU A 269 -29.73 -17.39 5.77
N TYR A 270 -28.56 -17.32 5.12
CA TYR A 270 -28.33 -17.80 3.76
C TYR A 270 -27.28 -18.92 3.75
N PRO A 271 -27.69 -20.20 3.67
CA PRO A 271 -26.76 -21.34 3.71
C PRO A 271 -25.73 -21.35 2.58
N GLU A 272 -26.10 -20.87 1.39
CA GLU A 272 -25.23 -20.81 0.20
C GLU A 272 -24.23 -19.65 0.26
N TYR A 273 -24.47 -18.64 1.09
CA TYR A 273 -23.63 -17.44 1.16
C TYR A 273 -22.20 -17.77 1.61
N LYS A 274 -21.23 -17.24 0.86
CA LYS A 274 -19.81 -17.26 1.20
C LYS A 274 -19.28 -15.83 1.28
N PHE A 275 -18.35 -15.61 2.20
CA PHE A 275 -17.71 -14.31 2.42
C PHE A 275 -16.20 -14.46 2.42
N GLY A 276 -15.48 -13.49 1.87
CA GLY A 276 -14.03 -13.41 1.89
C GLY A 276 -13.53 -12.09 2.46
N ALA A 277 -12.39 -12.14 3.15
CA ALA A 277 -11.67 -10.94 3.60
C ALA A 277 -10.15 -11.16 3.58
N SER A 278 -9.42 -10.10 3.20
CA SER A 278 -8.06 -10.16 2.65
C SER A 278 -6.91 -9.81 3.61
N GLN A 279 -7.20 -9.16 4.75
CA GLN A 279 -6.17 -8.48 5.56
C GLN A 279 -5.97 -9.15 6.94
N PRO A 280 -4.89 -9.92 7.15
CA PRO A 280 -4.45 -10.44 8.46
C PRO A 280 -4.44 -9.41 9.58
N GLN A 281 -3.99 -8.18 9.31
CA GLN A 281 -3.99 -7.08 10.29
C GLN A 281 -5.40 -6.82 10.89
N LEU A 282 -6.45 -6.93 10.08
CA LEU A 282 -7.83 -6.75 10.52
C LEU A 282 -8.30 -7.91 11.40
N TYR A 283 -7.97 -9.16 11.02
CA TYR A 283 -8.23 -10.32 11.86
C TYR A 283 -7.50 -10.23 13.20
N GLN A 284 -6.26 -9.74 13.22
CA GLN A 284 -5.48 -9.53 14.44
C GLN A 284 -6.17 -8.51 15.37
N TRP A 285 -6.71 -7.41 14.83
CA TRP A 285 -7.49 -6.46 15.61
C TRP A 285 -8.79 -7.06 16.14
N VAL A 286 -9.54 -7.78 15.32
CA VAL A 286 -10.78 -8.46 15.74
C VAL A 286 -10.49 -9.53 16.81
N LYS A 287 -9.40 -10.29 16.69
CA LYS A 287 -8.94 -11.23 17.71
C LYS A 287 -8.68 -10.54 19.06
N ASN A 288 -8.06 -9.37 19.02
CA ASN A 288 -7.67 -8.64 20.22
C ASN A 288 -8.87 -7.91 20.87
N ASP A 289 -9.74 -7.30 20.05
CA ASP A 289 -10.83 -6.45 20.54
C ASP A 289 -12.14 -7.22 20.75
N TYR A 290 -12.40 -8.25 19.95
CA TYR A 290 -13.66 -9.00 19.89
C TYR A 290 -13.43 -10.52 19.82
N PRO A 291 -12.85 -11.15 20.85
CA PRO A 291 -12.45 -12.56 20.82
C PRO A 291 -13.60 -13.55 20.57
N ASP A 292 -14.82 -13.24 21.04
CA ASP A 292 -16.00 -14.10 20.83
C ASP A 292 -16.46 -14.08 19.36
N LEU A 293 -16.41 -12.91 18.71
CA LEU A 293 -16.65 -12.78 17.28
C LEU A 293 -15.57 -13.53 16.49
N TYR A 294 -14.30 -13.38 16.88
CA TYR A 294 -13.19 -14.08 16.25
C TYR A 294 -13.35 -15.60 16.31
N SER A 295 -13.78 -16.14 17.46
CA SER A 295 -14.08 -17.57 17.62
C SER A 295 -15.14 -18.07 16.62
N GLN A 296 -16.23 -17.30 16.45
CA GLN A 296 -17.26 -17.65 15.47
C GLN A 296 -16.74 -17.59 14.02
N ILE A 297 -15.85 -16.64 13.71
CA ILE A 297 -15.19 -16.57 12.40
C ILE A 297 -14.35 -17.82 12.15
N LYS A 298 -13.56 -18.28 13.13
CA LYS A 298 -12.76 -19.51 13.00
C LYS A 298 -13.62 -20.73 12.64
N GLU A 299 -14.81 -20.85 13.23
CA GLU A 299 -15.73 -21.94 12.87
C GLU A 299 -16.24 -21.81 11.44
N ARG A 300 -16.58 -20.61 10.97
CA ARG A 300 -17.01 -20.40 9.57
C ARG A 300 -15.88 -20.62 8.55
N VAL A 301 -14.63 -20.35 8.92
CA VAL A 301 -13.45 -20.70 8.12
C VAL A 301 -13.29 -22.21 8.03
N LYS A 302 -13.42 -22.92 9.17
CA LYS A 302 -13.37 -24.39 9.21
C LYS A 302 -14.50 -25.04 8.39
N GLU A 303 -15.69 -24.45 8.41
CA GLU A 303 -16.83 -24.86 7.57
C GLU A 303 -16.61 -24.60 6.06
N GLY A 304 -15.65 -23.75 5.67
CA GLY A 304 -15.41 -23.38 4.27
C GLY A 304 -16.40 -22.35 3.70
N ARG A 305 -17.13 -21.62 4.56
CA ARG A 305 -18.03 -20.52 4.14
C ARG A 305 -17.41 -19.14 4.34
N TRP A 306 -16.34 -19.06 5.12
CA TRP A 306 -15.50 -17.87 5.24
C TRP A 306 -14.14 -18.15 4.59
N GLU A 307 -13.85 -17.46 3.50
CA GLU A 307 -12.60 -17.56 2.76
C GLU A 307 -11.56 -16.59 3.32
N LEU A 308 -10.36 -17.10 3.61
CA LEU A 308 -9.18 -16.27 3.86
C LEU A 308 -8.60 -15.89 2.50
N GLN A 309 -8.57 -14.60 2.19
CA GLN A 309 -8.09 -14.07 0.91
C GLN A 309 -6.78 -13.32 1.13
N GLY A 310 -5.97 -13.13 0.09
CA GLY A 310 -4.81 -12.24 0.14
C GLY A 310 -3.63 -12.72 0.99
N ALA A 311 -2.51 -13.05 0.37
CA ALA A 311 -1.33 -13.53 1.09
C ALA A 311 -0.57 -12.48 1.95
N MET A 312 -0.89 -11.19 1.82
CA MET A 312 -0.13 -10.10 2.44
C MET A 312 -0.73 -9.64 3.78
N TRP A 313 0.09 -9.11 4.69
CA TRP A 313 -0.32 -8.66 6.03
C TRP A 313 -1.37 -7.54 6.00
N VAL A 314 -1.19 -6.58 5.08
CA VAL A 314 -2.19 -5.60 4.65
C VAL A 314 -2.32 -5.65 3.13
N GLU A 315 -3.11 -4.77 2.52
CA GLU A 315 -3.09 -4.51 1.07
C GLU A 315 -2.18 -3.29 0.79
N PRO A 316 -0.87 -3.50 0.54
CA PRO A 316 0.11 -2.42 0.54
C PRO A 316 0.16 -1.73 -0.83
N ASP A 317 0.74 -0.53 -0.87
CA ASP A 317 1.19 0.03 -2.14
C ASP A 317 2.32 -0.82 -2.76
N MET A 318 2.28 -1.02 -4.08
CA MET A 318 3.21 -1.91 -4.79
C MET A 318 4.35 -1.18 -5.53
N ASN A 319 4.38 0.15 -5.52
CA ASN A 319 5.39 0.96 -6.20
C ASN A 319 6.42 1.55 -5.24
N LEU A 320 5.98 2.00 -4.06
CA LEU A 320 6.78 2.73 -3.09
C LEU A 320 7.36 1.82 -2.00
N THR A 321 6.66 0.73 -1.69
CA THR A 321 7.07 -0.29 -0.71
C THR A 321 8.35 -1.01 -1.17
N GLY A 322 9.35 -1.13 -0.30
CA GLY A 322 10.61 -1.78 -0.61
C GLY A 322 10.47 -3.28 -0.89
N GLY A 323 11.43 -3.86 -1.61
CA GLY A 323 11.38 -5.29 -1.97
C GLY A 323 11.31 -6.23 -0.78
N GLU A 324 12.13 -5.99 0.24
CA GLU A 324 12.07 -6.78 1.47
C GLU A 324 10.76 -6.56 2.24
N SER A 325 10.21 -5.34 2.24
CA SER A 325 8.88 -5.10 2.81
C SER A 325 7.80 -5.92 2.13
N LEU A 326 7.80 -6.02 0.79
CA LEU A 326 6.85 -6.88 0.05
C LEU A 326 6.98 -8.37 0.41
N VAL A 327 8.22 -8.81 0.67
CA VAL A 327 8.48 -10.15 1.23
C VAL A 327 7.86 -10.27 2.61
N ARG A 328 8.09 -9.30 3.50
CA ARG A 328 7.55 -9.31 4.88
C ARG A 328 6.03 -9.25 4.91
N GLN A 329 5.41 -8.53 3.97
CA GLN A 329 3.96 -8.56 3.76
C GLN A 329 3.49 -10.01 3.55
N CYS A 330 4.10 -10.74 2.61
CA CYS A 330 3.76 -12.15 2.36
C CYS A 330 4.11 -13.05 3.56
N PHE A 331 5.27 -12.83 4.18
CA PHE A 331 5.76 -13.63 5.30
C PHE A 331 4.79 -13.57 6.49
N TYR A 332 4.52 -12.37 7.01
CA TYR A 332 3.66 -12.19 8.17
C TYR A 332 2.19 -12.48 7.85
N GLY A 333 1.73 -12.19 6.63
CA GLY A 333 0.36 -12.50 6.23
C GLY A 333 0.08 -14.00 6.18
N LEU A 334 0.91 -14.75 5.46
CA LEU A 334 0.77 -16.22 5.36
C LEU A 334 1.03 -16.92 6.70
N LYS A 335 2.04 -16.46 7.47
CA LYS A 335 2.31 -16.99 8.80
C LYS A 335 1.12 -16.82 9.73
N PHE A 336 0.46 -15.66 9.71
CA PHE A 336 -0.74 -15.43 10.51
C PHE A 336 -1.86 -16.42 10.16
N TYR A 337 -2.12 -16.67 8.87
CA TYR A 337 -3.15 -17.63 8.48
C TYR A 337 -2.82 -19.07 8.86
N GLU A 338 -1.54 -19.46 8.78
CA GLU A 338 -1.09 -20.78 9.19
C GLU A 338 -1.18 -20.97 10.70
N ASP A 339 -0.69 -20.00 11.48
CA ASP A 339 -0.67 -20.06 12.95
C ASP A 339 -2.10 -20.00 13.54
N GLU A 340 -2.98 -19.18 12.96
CA GLU A 340 -4.31 -18.95 13.51
C GLU A 340 -5.38 -19.90 12.98
N PHE A 341 -5.32 -20.27 11.70
CA PHE A 341 -6.37 -21.03 11.01
C PHE A 341 -5.90 -22.38 10.45
N GLY A 342 -4.58 -22.65 10.44
CA GLY A 342 -4.03 -23.87 9.85
C GLY A 342 -4.25 -23.95 8.34
N LYS A 343 -4.30 -22.80 7.66
CA LYS A 343 -4.59 -22.67 6.23
C LYS A 343 -3.49 -21.88 5.53
N THR A 344 -3.11 -22.34 4.33
CA THR A 344 -2.18 -21.63 3.45
C THR A 344 -2.97 -21.03 2.29
N VAL A 345 -2.90 -19.71 2.13
CA VAL A 345 -3.52 -18.96 1.02
C VAL A 345 -2.56 -18.93 -0.18
N LYS A 346 -3.09 -19.11 -1.40
CA LYS A 346 -2.30 -19.15 -2.66
C LYS A 346 -2.53 -17.98 -3.60
N ASN A 347 -3.39 -17.03 -3.23
CA ASN A 347 -3.68 -15.86 -4.03
C ASN A 347 -3.13 -14.56 -3.39
N LEU A 348 -2.67 -13.65 -4.24
CA LEU A 348 -2.54 -12.24 -3.92
C LEU A 348 -3.85 -11.54 -4.28
N TRP A 349 -4.35 -10.70 -3.38
CA TRP A 349 -5.64 -10.04 -3.47
C TRP A 349 -5.45 -8.54 -3.23
N LEU A 350 -5.42 -7.73 -4.29
CA LEU A 350 -5.16 -6.28 -4.21
C LEU A 350 -6.11 -5.53 -5.15
N PRO A 351 -7.42 -5.49 -4.86
CA PRO A 351 -8.41 -4.86 -5.72
C PRO A 351 -8.16 -3.36 -5.96
N ASP A 352 -7.68 -2.61 -4.96
CA ASP A 352 -7.65 -1.13 -5.00
C ASP A 352 -6.26 -0.47 -5.07
N VAL A 353 -5.19 -1.24 -5.31
CA VAL A 353 -3.82 -0.72 -5.27
C VAL A 353 -3.40 0.04 -6.54
N PHE A 354 -2.65 1.13 -6.36
CA PHE A 354 -2.32 2.11 -7.41
C PHE A 354 -1.16 1.71 -8.35
N GLY A 355 -1.32 0.58 -9.05
CA GLY A 355 -0.36 0.03 -10.03
C GLY A 355 0.59 -0.99 -9.43
N TYR A 356 1.29 -1.78 -10.27
CA TYR A 356 2.05 -2.95 -9.82
C TYR A 356 3.44 -3.06 -10.44
N SER A 357 4.44 -3.24 -9.56
CA SER A 357 5.85 -3.42 -9.93
C SER A 357 6.11 -4.71 -10.70
N ALA A 358 7.01 -4.64 -11.68
CA ALA A 358 7.45 -5.77 -12.50
C ALA A 358 8.25 -6.84 -11.72
N ALA A 359 8.63 -6.58 -10.46
CA ALA A 359 9.34 -7.53 -9.61
C ALA A 359 8.40 -8.54 -8.91
N LEU A 360 7.10 -8.23 -8.85
CA LEU A 360 6.14 -8.98 -8.06
C LEU A 360 6.01 -10.46 -8.43
N PRO A 361 5.95 -10.87 -9.72
CA PRO A 361 5.74 -12.28 -10.07
C PRO A 361 6.72 -13.24 -9.39
N GLN A 362 8.01 -12.89 -9.33
CA GLN A 362 9.02 -13.69 -8.64
C GLN A 362 8.83 -13.71 -7.12
N ILE A 363 8.56 -12.54 -6.51
CA ILE A 363 8.33 -12.42 -5.06
C ILE A 363 7.15 -13.30 -4.64
N LEU A 364 6.07 -13.26 -5.41
CA LEU A 364 4.88 -14.07 -5.18
C LEU A 364 5.19 -15.56 -5.35
N LYS A 365 5.81 -15.95 -6.46
CA LYS A 365 6.10 -17.35 -6.74
C LYS A 365 7.02 -17.97 -5.69
N LYS A 366 8.09 -17.27 -5.32
CA LYS A 366 9.02 -17.70 -4.28
C LYS A 366 8.47 -17.54 -2.86
N SER A 367 7.28 -16.98 -2.68
CA SER A 367 6.52 -17.00 -1.43
C SER A 367 5.43 -18.07 -1.39
N GLY A 368 5.28 -18.88 -2.46
CA GLY A 368 4.25 -19.92 -2.57
C GLY A 368 2.87 -19.41 -2.98
N ILE A 369 2.81 -18.26 -3.66
CA ILE A 369 1.59 -17.65 -4.20
C ILE A 369 1.55 -17.93 -5.71
N ASP A 370 0.43 -18.44 -6.19
CA ASP A 370 0.26 -18.90 -7.58
C ASP A 370 -0.66 -18.00 -8.41
N TYR A 371 -1.53 -17.24 -7.74
CA TYR A 371 -2.59 -16.46 -8.38
C TYR A 371 -2.52 -14.99 -7.97
N PHE A 372 -2.90 -14.11 -8.88
CA PHE A 372 -3.05 -12.68 -8.61
C PHE A 372 -4.42 -12.17 -9.07
N MET A 373 -5.09 -11.41 -8.20
CA MET A 373 -6.34 -10.71 -8.48
C MET A 373 -6.22 -9.22 -8.21
N THR A 374 -6.69 -8.39 -9.15
CA THR A 374 -6.89 -6.95 -8.97
C THR A 374 -8.06 -6.44 -9.82
N GLN A 375 -8.51 -5.21 -9.56
CA GLN A 375 -9.46 -4.47 -10.38
C GLN A 375 -8.93 -3.09 -10.82
N LYS A 376 -8.04 -2.43 -10.05
CA LYS A 376 -7.71 -1.00 -10.22
C LYS A 376 -7.19 -0.61 -11.60
N ILE A 377 -6.52 -1.50 -12.33
CA ILE A 377 -6.05 -1.24 -13.71
C ILE A 377 -7.20 -0.93 -14.68
N SER A 378 -8.43 -1.36 -14.37
CA SER A 378 -9.63 -0.99 -15.15
C SER A 378 -9.95 0.51 -15.13
N TRP A 379 -9.32 1.29 -14.24
CA TRP A 379 -9.50 2.74 -14.10
C TRP A 379 -8.48 3.57 -14.89
N ASN A 380 -7.66 2.94 -15.75
CA ASN A 380 -6.77 3.68 -16.64
C ASN A 380 -7.51 4.78 -17.40
N GLU A 381 -6.96 6.00 -17.37
CA GLU A 381 -7.61 7.18 -17.96
C GLU A 381 -7.59 7.16 -19.50
N THR A 382 -6.57 6.53 -20.11
CA THR A 382 -6.34 6.57 -21.56
C THR A 382 -6.51 5.19 -22.20
N ASN A 383 -5.85 4.16 -21.68
CA ASN A 383 -5.84 2.83 -22.30
C ASN A 383 -6.66 1.80 -21.50
N VAL A 384 -7.66 1.22 -22.15
CA VAL A 384 -8.32 0.01 -21.63
C VAL A 384 -7.32 -1.14 -21.68
N PHE A 385 -7.06 -1.77 -20.54
CA PHE A 385 -6.19 -2.95 -20.49
C PHE A 385 -6.83 -4.12 -21.25
N PRO A 386 -6.08 -4.83 -22.11
CA PRO A 386 -6.69 -5.71 -23.10
C PRO A 386 -7.16 -7.07 -22.57
N PHE A 387 -6.75 -7.49 -21.37
CA PHE A 387 -6.97 -8.85 -20.88
C PHE A 387 -7.64 -8.88 -19.50
N HIS A 388 -8.45 -9.91 -19.25
CA HIS A 388 -8.98 -10.19 -17.91
C HIS A 388 -8.37 -11.45 -17.31
N THR A 389 -8.02 -12.46 -18.11
CA THR A 389 -7.33 -13.67 -17.64
C THR A 389 -6.07 -13.89 -18.46
N PHE A 390 -4.91 -13.79 -17.82
CA PHE A 390 -3.62 -13.78 -18.52
C PHE A 390 -2.47 -14.27 -17.65
N ILE A 391 -1.31 -14.48 -18.26
CA ILE A 391 -0.06 -14.78 -17.56
C ILE A 391 0.75 -13.49 -17.41
N TRP A 392 0.96 -13.06 -16.17
CA TRP A 392 1.81 -11.91 -15.87
C TRP A 392 3.25 -12.36 -15.58
N LYS A 393 4.21 -11.81 -16.33
CA LYS A 393 5.63 -12.12 -16.22
C LYS A 393 6.43 -10.96 -15.65
N GLY A 394 7.28 -11.28 -14.68
CA GLY A 394 8.17 -10.32 -14.03
C GLY A 394 9.48 -10.12 -14.77
N ILE A 395 10.34 -9.24 -14.24
CA ILE A 395 11.64 -8.86 -14.84
C ILE A 395 12.63 -10.04 -14.96
N ASP A 396 12.51 -11.05 -14.11
CA ASP A 396 13.36 -12.26 -14.11
C ASP A 396 12.80 -13.37 -15.01
N GLY A 397 11.60 -13.18 -15.57
CA GLY A 397 10.88 -14.18 -16.35
C GLY A 397 9.98 -15.11 -15.54
N SER A 398 9.94 -15.01 -14.20
CA SER A 398 8.93 -15.69 -13.39
C SER A 398 7.54 -15.21 -13.76
N ASP A 399 6.54 -16.09 -13.64
CA ASP A 399 5.18 -15.77 -14.02
C ASP A 399 4.14 -16.13 -12.96
N ILE A 400 2.99 -15.46 -13.03
CA ILE A 400 1.82 -15.65 -12.16
C ILE A 400 0.57 -15.68 -13.03
N PHE A 401 -0.36 -16.57 -12.69
CA PHE A 401 -1.68 -16.58 -13.31
C PHE A 401 -2.50 -15.40 -12.74
N THR A 402 -2.96 -14.52 -13.60
CA THR A 402 -3.60 -13.26 -13.19
C THR A 402 -5.02 -13.17 -13.71
N HIS A 403 -5.93 -12.71 -12.85
CA HIS A 403 -7.30 -12.41 -13.21
C HIS A 403 -7.70 -10.99 -12.77
N PHE A 404 -8.14 -10.17 -13.71
CA PHE A 404 -8.79 -8.89 -13.45
C PHE A 404 -10.29 -9.05 -13.49
N LEU A 405 -11.00 -8.39 -12.57
CA LEU A 405 -12.45 -8.49 -12.49
C LEU A 405 -13.11 -7.84 -13.72
N PRO A 406 -13.86 -8.59 -14.56
CA PRO A 406 -14.56 -8.01 -15.72
C PRO A 406 -15.68 -7.05 -15.34
N THR A 407 -16.07 -7.04 -14.06
CA THR A 407 -17.01 -6.09 -13.47
C THR A 407 -16.49 -4.65 -13.51
N ASN A 408 -15.17 -4.43 -13.57
CA ASN A 408 -14.50 -3.16 -13.29
C ASN A 408 -14.88 -2.60 -11.91
N ASP A 409 -15.25 -3.48 -10.98
CA ASP A 409 -15.76 -3.13 -9.65
C ASP A 409 -15.57 -4.30 -8.69
N TYR A 410 -15.14 -4.04 -7.47
CA TYR A 410 -14.99 -5.05 -6.40
C TYR A 410 -16.07 -4.92 -5.30
N ASN A 411 -16.96 -3.94 -5.46
CA ASN A 411 -18.14 -3.70 -4.64
C ASN A 411 -19.38 -3.84 -5.53
N LEU A 412 -19.56 -4.99 -6.21
CA LEU A 412 -20.69 -5.11 -7.14
C LEU A 412 -22.04 -5.20 -6.39
N SER A 413 -23.05 -4.47 -6.86
CA SER A 413 -24.42 -4.52 -6.29
C SER A 413 -25.21 -5.79 -6.63
N ASN A 414 -24.66 -6.68 -7.47
CA ASN A 414 -25.32 -7.86 -8.04
C ASN A 414 -26.61 -7.60 -8.83
N ILE A 415 -26.91 -6.36 -9.23
CA ILE A 415 -28.04 -6.13 -10.14
C ILE A 415 -27.77 -6.82 -11.49
N PRO A 416 -28.77 -7.46 -12.13
CA PRO A 416 -28.56 -8.24 -13.35
C PRO A 416 -27.89 -7.50 -14.51
N GLN A 417 -28.18 -6.21 -14.65
CA GLN A 417 -27.54 -5.36 -15.64
C GLN A 417 -26.01 -5.42 -15.55
N LYS A 418 -25.45 -5.24 -14.34
CA LYS A 418 -23.99 -5.19 -14.17
C LYS A 418 -23.33 -6.53 -14.50
N LEU A 419 -23.97 -7.66 -14.21
CA LEU A 419 -23.45 -9.00 -14.55
C LEU A 419 -23.52 -9.29 -16.05
N ILE A 420 -24.59 -8.86 -16.74
CA ILE A 420 -24.68 -8.95 -18.21
C ILE A 420 -23.57 -8.12 -18.84
N ASP A 421 -23.41 -6.87 -18.40
CA ASP A 421 -22.37 -5.97 -18.92
C ASP A 421 -20.95 -6.52 -18.66
N SER A 422 -20.76 -7.29 -17.57
CA SER A 422 -19.49 -7.96 -17.25
C SER A 422 -19.21 -9.16 -18.16
N GLU A 423 -20.24 -9.98 -18.45
CA GLU A 423 -20.13 -11.09 -19.40
C GLU A 423 -19.78 -10.58 -20.81
N GLU A 424 -20.39 -9.47 -21.24
CA GLU A 424 -20.10 -8.81 -22.53
C GLU A 424 -18.67 -8.23 -22.60
N ARG A 425 -18.12 -7.79 -21.47
CA ARG A 425 -16.78 -7.19 -21.37
C ARG A 425 -15.66 -8.23 -21.27
N PHE A 426 -15.95 -9.44 -20.81
CA PHE A 426 -14.93 -10.44 -20.50
C PHE A 426 -14.16 -10.87 -21.76
N ALA A 427 -12.91 -10.42 -21.83
CA ALA A 427 -12.07 -10.50 -23.03
C ALA A 427 -11.78 -11.95 -23.46
N GLU A 428 -11.54 -12.84 -22.50
CA GLU A 428 -11.20 -14.25 -22.75
C GLU A 428 -12.44 -15.17 -22.74
N SER A 429 -13.64 -14.65 -23.01
CA SER A 429 -14.90 -15.44 -23.05
C SER A 429 -14.96 -16.49 -24.16
N ASP A 430 -14.03 -16.46 -25.12
CA ASP A 430 -13.88 -17.46 -26.19
C ASP A 430 -13.15 -18.73 -25.73
N ILE A 431 -12.34 -18.65 -24.67
CA ILE A 431 -11.56 -19.78 -24.12
C ILE A 431 -11.87 -20.07 -22.63
N CYS A 432 -12.33 -19.08 -21.87
CA CYS A 432 -12.73 -19.20 -20.47
C CYS A 432 -14.26 -19.33 -20.36
N ASN A 433 -14.74 -20.33 -19.63
CA ASN A 433 -16.17 -20.53 -19.38
C ASN A 433 -16.67 -19.86 -18.09
N GLU A 434 -15.78 -19.17 -17.37
CA GLU A 434 -16.06 -18.58 -16.07
C GLU A 434 -15.24 -17.32 -15.80
N PHE A 435 -15.76 -16.46 -14.94
CA PHE A 435 -15.04 -15.31 -14.37
C PHE A 435 -15.40 -15.10 -12.90
N LEU A 436 -14.58 -14.34 -12.18
CA LEU A 436 -14.75 -14.00 -10.77
C LEU A 436 -15.56 -12.71 -10.61
N ASN A 437 -16.45 -12.70 -9.61
CA ASN A 437 -17.24 -11.54 -9.21
C ASN A 437 -17.11 -11.32 -7.70
N LEU A 438 -16.89 -10.08 -7.31
CA LEU A 438 -16.90 -9.64 -5.91
C LEU A 438 -18.09 -8.72 -5.70
N TYR A 439 -18.89 -9.00 -4.68
CA TYR A 439 -20.09 -8.23 -4.42
C TYR A 439 -20.18 -7.81 -2.96
N GLY A 440 -20.84 -6.69 -2.72
CA GLY A 440 -21.02 -6.15 -1.39
C GLY A 440 -20.69 -4.67 -1.34
N VAL A 441 -20.49 -4.20 -0.11
CA VAL A 441 -20.21 -2.80 0.18
C VAL A 441 -18.85 -2.75 0.85
N GLY A 442 -17.89 -2.12 0.19
CA GLY A 442 -16.51 -2.03 0.63
C GLY A 442 -16.07 -0.60 0.87
N ASP A 443 -14.76 -0.38 0.71
CA ASP A 443 -13.96 0.82 1.00
C ASP A 443 -14.06 1.24 2.47
N GLY A 444 -15.25 1.58 2.94
CA GLY A 444 -15.59 1.84 4.34
C GLY A 444 -16.03 0.65 5.16
N GLY A 445 -16.07 -0.55 4.58
CA GLY A 445 -16.61 -1.77 5.17
C GLY A 445 -18.13 -1.92 5.03
N GLY A 446 -18.73 -2.74 5.87
CA GLY A 446 -20.16 -3.06 5.85
C GLY A 446 -20.42 -4.44 5.26
N GLY A 447 -19.84 -4.75 4.10
CA GLY A 447 -19.98 -6.03 3.40
C GLY A 447 -21.38 -6.26 2.81
N PRO A 448 -21.65 -7.45 2.25
CA PRO A 448 -22.92 -7.74 1.60
C PRO A 448 -24.14 -7.56 2.50
N SER A 449 -25.26 -7.19 1.88
CA SER A 449 -26.59 -7.17 2.51
C SER A 449 -27.44 -8.33 2.00
N ASP A 450 -28.61 -8.52 2.61
CA ASP A 450 -29.63 -9.47 2.14
C ASP A 450 -30.00 -9.25 0.67
N LEU A 451 -30.16 -7.99 0.23
CA LEU A 451 -30.42 -7.65 -1.17
C LEU A 451 -29.40 -8.26 -2.15
N HIS A 452 -28.10 -8.16 -1.85
CA HIS A 452 -27.05 -8.71 -2.71
C HIS A 452 -27.17 -10.22 -2.87
N ILE A 453 -27.49 -10.92 -1.78
CA ILE A 453 -27.60 -12.37 -1.73
C ILE A 453 -28.90 -12.82 -2.43
N GLU A 454 -30.01 -12.15 -2.16
CA GLU A 454 -31.32 -12.39 -2.79
C GLU A 454 -31.30 -12.19 -4.30
N LEU A 455 -30.51 -11.23 -4.79
CA LEU A 455 -30.26 -11.03 -6.22
C LEU A 455 -29.41 -12.17 -6.80
N GLY A 456 -28.37 -12.62 -6.11
CA GLY A 456 -27.56 -13.77 -6.53
C GLY A 456 -28.39 -15.05 -6.66
N LEU A 457 -29.25 -15.32 -5.66
CA LEU A 457 -30.17 -16.47 -5.66
C LEU A 457 -31.11 -16.47 -6.87
N ARG A 458 -31.65 -15.30 -7.25
CA ARG A 458 -32.54 -15.16 -8.42
C ARG A 458 -31.82 -15.32 -9.76
N GLN A 459 -30.50 -15.21 -9.78
CA GLN A 459 -29.67 -15.21 -10.99
C GLN A 459 -28.83 -16.48 -11.19
N GLN A 460 -28.97 -17.49 -10.33
CA GLN A 460 -28.15 -18.70 -10.39
C GLN A 460 -28.16 -19.39 -11.76
N ASN A 461 -29.32 -19.37 -12.43
CA ASN A 461 -29.49 -19.98 -13.74
C ASN A 461 -30.61 -19.28 -14.52
N LEU A 462 -30.58 -17.95 -14.59
CA LEU A 462 -31.67 -17.15 -15.15
C LEU A 462 -31.47 -16.86 -16.64
N GLU A 463 -32.50 -17.09 -17.47
CA GLU A 463 -32.49 -16.78 -18.90
C GLU A 463 -32.26 -15.28 -19.15
N GLY A 464 -31.08 -14.95 -19.71
CA GLY A 464 -30.67 -13.59 -20.03
C GLY A 464 -29.64 -12.99 -19.08
N THR A 465 -29.10 -13.76 -18.14
CA THR A 465 -27.93 -13.41 -17.32
C THR A 465 -26.86 -14.49 -17.43
N PRO A 466 -25.59 -14.22 -17.09
CA PRO A 466 -24.64 -15.28 -16.78
C PRO A 466 -25.09 -16.07 -15.54
N LYS A 467 -24.53 -17.27 -15.32
CA LYS A 467 -24.95 -18.21 -14.26
C LYS A 467 -24.25 -17.85 -12.94
N PHE A 468 -24.97 -17.22 -12.03
CA PHE A 468 -24.42 -16.83 -10.72
C PHE A 468 -24.13 -18.05 -9.84
N ARG A 469 -22.96 -18.11 -9.19
CA ARG A 469 -22.60 -19.16 -8.23
C ARG A 469 -22.07 -18.54 -6.95
N PHE A 470 -22.61 -18.92 -5.80
CA PHE A 470 -21.97 -18.62 -4.52
C PHE A 470 -20.79 -19.56 -4.32
N ASP A 471 -19.58 -19.09 -4.59
CA ASP A 471 -18.39 -19.93 -4.49
C ASP A 471 -17.15 -19.14 -4.07
N THR A 472 -16.07 -19.85 -3.72
CA THR A 472 -14.81 -19.24 -3.28
C THR A 472 -13.95 -18.81 -4.46
N ALA A 473 -13.10 -17.81 -4.24
CA ALA A 473 -12.10 -17.43 -5.24
C ALA A 473 -11.06 -18.54 -5.44
N GLU A 474 -10.73 -19.29 -4.39
CA GLU A 474 -9.89 -20.50 -4.48
C GLU A 474 -10.45 -21.49 -5.50
N ASN A 475 -11.74 -21.83 -5.44
CA ASN A 475 -12.37 -22.75 -6.38
C ASN A 475 -12.37 -22.20 -7.82
N PHE A 476 -12.57 -20.89 -7.98
CA PHE A 476 -12.43 -20.23 -9.27
C PHE A 476 -11.01 -20.42 -9.83
N PHE A 477 -9.97 -20.04 -9.07
CA PHE A 477 -8.59 -20.14 -9.53
C PHE A 477 -8.16 -21.58 -9.79
N GLU A 478 -8.52 -22.53 -8.94
CA GLU A 478 -8.22 -23.95 -9.14
C GLU A 478 -8.88 -24.55 -10.39
N LYS A 479 -10.02 -23.98 -10.82
CA LYS A 479 -10.70 -24.40 -12.05
C LYS A 479 -10.11 -23.69 -13.27
N THR A 480 -10.10 -22.36 -13.27
CA THR A 480 -9.73 -21.54 -14.42
C THR A 480 -8.24 -21.67 -14.76
N SER A 481 -7.37 -21.88 -13.78
CA SER A 481 -5.93 -22.08 -14.03
C SER A 481 -5.58 -23.38 -14.74
N LYS A 482 -6.54 -24.32 -14.91
CA LYS A 482 -6.36 -25.54 -15.69
C LYS A 482 -6.43 -25.31 -17.21
N ILE A 483 -6.82 -24.11 -17.64
CA ILE A 483 -6.71 -23.71 -19.04
C ILE A 483 -5.25 -23.85 -19.47
N ASN A 484 -5.03 -24.31 -20.70
CA ASN A 484 -3.70 -24.42 -21.24
C ASN A 484 -3.05 -23.03 -21.28
N ARG A 485 -1.93 -22.88 -20.56
CA ARG A 485 -1.26 -21.58 -20.38
C ARG A 485 -0.75 -20.98 -21.69
N ASP A 486 -0.55 -21.79 -22.73
CA ASP A 486 -0.14 -21.31 -24.05
C ASP A 486 -1.30 -20.69 -24.84
N ASP A 487 -2.55 -20.95 -24.45
CA ASP A 487 -3.73 -20.32 -25.04
C ASP A 487 -4.04 -18.95 -24.39
N LEU A 488 -3.40 -18.63 -23.25
CA LEU A 488 -3.60 -17.37 -22.54
C LEU A 488 -2.63 -16.28 -23.02
N PRO A 489 -3.09 -15.02 -23.07
CA PRO A 489 -2.21 -13.88 -23.36
C PRO A 489 -1.15 -13.72 -22.26
N LYS A 490 -0.02 -13.10 -22.62
CA LYS A 490 1.13 -12.88 -21.72
C LYS A 490 1.41 -11.38 -21.65
N TRP A 491 1.51 -10.85 -20.42
CA TRP A 491 1.93 -9.46 -20.17
C TRP A 491 3.28 -9.48 -19.45
N GLU A 492 4.30 -8.84 -20.03
CA GLU A 492 5.65 -8.81 -19.46
C GLU A 492 5.98 -7.41 -18.93
N GLY A 493 6.46 -7.33 -17.69
CA GLY A 493 6.86 -6.08 -17.06
C GLY A 493 5.80 -5.50 -16.11
N GLU A 494 5.82 -4.17 -15.94
CA GLU A 494 4.96 -3.46 -14.98
C GLU A 494 3.50 -3.43 -15.45
N LEU A 495 2.56 -3.50 -14.49
CA LEU A 495 1.16 -3.15 -14.72
C LEU A 495 0.97 -1.72 -14.25
N TYR A 496 1.31 -0.78 -15.15
CA TYR A 496 1.28 0.65 -14.86
C TYR A 496 -0.16 1.16 -14.83
N LEU A 497 -0.57 1.76 -13.71
CA LEU A 497 -1.84 2.46 -13.59
C LEU A 497 -1.72 3.86 -14.17
N GLU A 498 -2.57 4.16 -15.15
CA GLU A 498 -2.60 5.46 -15.85
C GLU A 498 -3.41 6.51 -15.08
N LEU A 499 -3.37 6.46 -13.76
CA LEU A 499 -4.15 7.27 -12.83
C LEU A 499 -3.39 7.34 -11.49
N HIS A 500 -3.72 8.31 -10.64
CA HIS A 500 -3.18 8.44 -9.28
C HIS A 500 -1.66 8.63 -9.20
N ARG A 501 -1.04 9.24 -10.23
CA ARG A 501 0.42 9.44 -10.32
C ARG A 501 0.99 10.44 -9.31
N GLY A 502 0.13 11.28 -8.73
CA GLY A 502 0.48 12.23 -7.69
C GLY A 502 0.85 11.57 -6.35
N THR A 503 0.41 10.34 -6.14
CA THR A 503 0.70 9.53 -4.95
C THR A 503 2.17 9.20 -4.76
N TYR A 504 2.98 9.30 -5.82
CA TYR A 504 4.43 9.10 -5.72
C TYR A 504 5.13 10.22 -4.93
N THR A 505 4.46 11.37 -4.71
CA THR A 505 5.08 12.57 -4.14
C THR A 505 4.37 13.13 -2.90
N THR A 506 3.04 13.23 -2.93
CA THR A 506 2.22 13.76 -1.82
C THR A 506 2.61 13.13 -0.47
N GLN A 507 2.58 13.84 0.65
CA GLN A 507 2.96 13.30 1.98
C GLN A 507 4.40 12.79 2.02
N ALA A 508 5.33 13.65 1.62
CA ALA A 508 6.75 13.35 1.47
C ALA A 508 7.41 12.90 2.79
N ILE A 509 6.91 13.35 3.95
CA ILE A 509 7.39 12.90 5.27
C ILE A 509 7.10 11.42 5.48
N THR A 510 5.88 10.95 5.17
CA THR A 510 5.50 9.55 5.28
C THR A 510 6.37 8.66 4.38
N LYS A 511 6.65 9.09 3.14
CA LYS A 511 7.58 8.40 2.24
C LYS A 511 9.01 8.32 2.80
N LYS A 512 9.49 9.39 3.43
CA LYS A 512 10.80 9.45 4.10
C LYS A 512 10.83 8.52 5.31
N ASN A 513 9.78 8.53 6.13
CA ASN A 513 9.64 7.66 7.29
C ASN A 513 9.67 6.19 6.89
N ASN A 514 8.92 5.80 5.85
CA ASN A 514 8.94 4.43 5.33
C ASN A 514 10.36 4.02 4.92
N ARG A 515 11.05 4.84 4.11
CA ARG A 515 12.43 4.55 3.68
C ARG A 515 13.38 4.38 4.86
N ASN A 516 13.28 5.26 5.85
CA ASN A 516 14.12 5.20 7.05
C ASN A 516 13.83 3.98 7.92
N LEU A 517 12.55 3.62 8.09
CA LEU A 517 12.15 2.43 8.84
C LEU A 517 12.65 1.16 8.16
N GLU A 518 12.46 1.02 6.85
CA GLU A 518 12.95 -0.13 6.08
C GLU A 518 14.46 -0.33 6.23
N LEU A 519 15.23 0.75 6.12
CA LEU A 519 16.69 0.72 6.23
C LEU A 519 17.15 0.46 7.67
N SER A 520 16.50 1.11 8.65
CA SER A 520 16.84 0.91 10.07
C SER A 520 16.48 -0.49 10.54
N LEU A 521 15.36 -1.07 10.09
CA LEU A 521 15.00 -2.46 10.34
C LEU A 521 16.03 -3.43 9.78
N ARG A 522 16.43 -3.24 8.50
CA ARG A 522 17.49 -4.05 7.88
C ARG A 522 18.81 -3.96 8.65
N ASP A 523 19.21 -2.75 9.04
CA ASP A 523 20.44 -2.52 9.79
C ASP A 523 20.37 -3.17 11.17
N THR A 524 19.26 -3.01 11.90
CA THR A 524 19.02 -3.63 13.19
C THR A 524 19.06 -5.15 13.11
N GLU A 525 18.40 -5.75 12.11
CA GLU A 525 18.43 -7.20 11.92
C GLU A 525 19.83 -7.73 11.61
N PHE A 526 20.62 -7.02 10.78
CA PHE A 526 22.02 -7.38 10.57
C PHE A 526 22.82 -7.33 11.88
N LEU A 527 22.48 -6.44 12.83
CA LEU A 527 23.15 -6.41 14.12
C LEU A 527 22.90 -7.66 14.99
N SER A 528 21.98 -8.56 14.62
CA SER A 528 21.91 -9.89 15.25
C SER A 528 23.23 -10.66 15.16
N MET A 529 24.10 -10.34 14.19
CA MET A 529 25.42 -10.94 14.07
C MET A 529 26.36 -10.66 15.26
N PHE A 530 26.06 -9.63 16.06
CA PHE A 530 26.83 -9.17 17.21
C PHE A 530 26.20 -9.56 18.56
N THR A 531 25.08 -10.29 18.59
CA THR A 531 24.43 -10.66 19.85
C THR A 531 23.80 -12.05 19.78
N ASN A 532 23.67 -12.72 20.93
CA ASN A 532 22.85 -13.93 21.05
C ASN A 532 21.48 -13.65 21.70
N SER A 533 21.20 -12.40 22.05
CA SER A 533 19.99 -11.95 22.76
C SER A 533 19.22 -10.92 21.95
N PHE A 534 18.99 -11.19 20.66
CA PHE A 534 18.29 -10.27 19.76
C PHE A 534 16.81 -10.12 20.17
N PRO A 535 16.27 -8.90 20.32
CA PRO A 535 14.90 -8.66 20.78
C PRO A 535 13.87 -8.88 19.65
N LYS A 536 13.75 -10.13 19.19
CA LYS A 536 12.95 -10.53 18.02
C LYS A 536 11.51 -10.03 18.07
N ASP A 537 10.80 -10.26 19.18
CA ASP A 537 9.38 -9.88 19.31
C ASP A 537 9.15 -8.37 19.15
N LYS A 538 10.09 -7.55 19.66
CA LYS A 538 10.00 -6.10 19.56
C LYS A 538 10.25 -5.62 18.14
N VAL A 539 11.21 -6.23 17.44
CA VAL A 539 11.50 -5.92 16.04
C VAL A 539 10.35 -6.39 15.14
N GLU A 540 9.71 -7.51 15.45
CA GLU A 540 8.51 -7.98 14.75
C GLU A 540 7.31 -7.03 14.93
N GLU A 541 7.09 -6.49 16.13
CA GLU A 541 6.07 -5.45 16.37
C GLU A 541 6.32 -4.23 15.45
N ILE A 542 7.57 -3.75 15.39
CA ILE A 542 7.95 -2.61 14.56
C ILE A 542 7.81 -2.92 13.06
N TRP A 543 8.11 -4.16 12.64
CA TRP A 543 7.82 -4.61 11.27
C TRP A 543 6.33 -4.50 10.98
N LYS A 544 5.45 -5.07 11.81
CA LYS A 544 3.99 -5.03 11.58
C LYS A 544 3.46 -3.60 11.55
N ASP A 545 3.96 -2.70 12.39
CA ASP A 545 3.65 -1.27 12.34
C ASP A 545 4.10 -0.62 11.02
N THR A 546 5.31 -0.94 10.55
CA THR A 546 5.85 -0.44 9.28
C THR A 546 5.01 -0.95 8.11
N LEU A 547 4.64 -2.23 8.12
CA LEU A 547 3.79 -2.84 7.11
C LEU A 547 2.36 -2.27 7.11
N LEU A 548 1.83 -1.90 8.27
CA LEU A 548 0.56 -1.17 8.37
C LEU A 548 0.66 0.19 7.67
N ASN A 549 1.73 0.95 7.93
CA ASN A 549 1.93 2.26 7.31
C ASN A 549 2.17 2.18 5.79
N GLN A 550 2.45 1.00 5.25
CA GLN A 550 2.57 0.73 3.81
C GLN A 550 1.24 0.48 3.11
N PHE A 551 0.10 0.50 3.84
CA PHE A 551 -1.23 0.38 3.27
C PHE A 551 -1.43 1.37 2.11
N HIS A 552 -2.17 0.96 1.07
CA HIS A 552 -2.28 1.69 -0.19
C HIS A 552 -2.96 3.06 -0.09
N ASP A 553 -3.58 3.41 1.04
CA ASP A 553 -4.04 4.78 1.29
C ASP A 553 -3.22 5.59 2.30
N ILE A 554 -2.31 4.95 3.02
CA ILE A 554 -1.41 5.62 3.96
C ILE A 554 -0.13 6.01 3.23
N LEU A 555 0.63 5.04 2.73
CA LEU A 555 1.94 5.32 2.12
C LEU A 555 1.83 6.17 0.86
N PRO A 556 0.86 5.96 -0.05
CA PRO A 556 0.58 6.81 -1.22
C PRO A 556 0.16 8.24 -0.90
N GLY A 557 -0.23 8.54 0.34
CA GLY A 557 -0.56 9.90 0.75
C GLY A 557 -1.96 10.34 0.33
N SER A 558 -2.94 9.44 0.43
CA SER A 558 -4.34 9.63 0.02
C SER A 558 -5.38 9.66 1.15
N SER A 559 -4.95 9.71 2.41
CA SER A 559 -5.77 9.80 3.61
C SER A 559 -5.95 11.21 4.19
N ILE A 560 -6.86 11.38 5.16
CA ILE A 560 -7.06 12.64 5.91
C ILE A 560 -5.87 12.98 6.83
N THR A 561 -5.75 14.26 7.23
CA THR A 561 -4.68 14.77 8.12
C THR A 561 -4.45 13.93 9.38
N TRP A 562 -5.51 13.35 9.97
CA TRP A 562 -5.41 12.53 11.17
C TRP A 562 -4.49 11.32 10.94
N VAL A 563 -4.63 10.64 9.80
CA VAL A 563 -3.89 9.42 9.50
C VAL A 563 -2.39 9.68 9.47
N TYR A 564 -1.94 10.80 8.90
CA TYR A 564 -0.51 11.13 8.87
C TYR A 564 0.05 11.58 10.20
N LYS A 565 -0.77 12.19 11.07
CA LYS A 565 -0.35 12.47 12.44
C LYS A 565 -0.06 11.16 13.18
N ASP A 566 -0.98 10.20 13.09
CA ASP A 566 -0.82 8.88 13.69
C ASP A 566 0.40 8.14 13.09
N GLU A 567 0.56 8.13 11.77
CA GLU A 567 1.71 7.53 11.06
C GLU A 567 3.04 8.14 11.53
N GLN A 568 3.15 9.47 11.53
CA GLN A 568 4.39 10.17 11.88
C GLN A 568 4.77 9.95 13.34
N GLU A 569 3.79 9.96 14.26
CA GLU A 569 4.03 9.66 15.68
C GLU A 569 4.50 8.22 15.88
N LEU A 570 3.87 7.26 15.21
CA LEU A 570 4.24 5.84 15.26
C LEU A 570 5.63 5.60 14.67
N SER A 571 5.91 6.15 13.49
CA SER A 571 7.20 6.05 12.81
C SER A 571 8.32 6.66 13.65
N LYS A 572 8.10 7.83 14.28
CA LYS A 572 9.06 8.45 15.19
C LYS A 572 9.36 7.59 16.41
N LYS A 573 8.32 7.01 17.04
CA LYS A 573 8.47 6.09 18.17
C LYS A 573 9.30 4.87 17.76
N ASN A 574 8.98 4.27 16.62
CA ASN A 574 9.61 3.05 16.15
C ASN A 574 11.06 3.25 15.72
N LEU A 575 11.37 4.34 15.00
CA LEU A 575 12.75 4.71 14.68
C LEU A 575 13.58 4.88 15.96
N LYS A 576 13.04 5.55 16.99
CA LYS A 576 13.72 5.70 18.27
C LYS A 576 13.98 4.35 18.94
N SER A 577 12.99 3.46 18.97
CA SER A 577 13.18 2.11 19.52
C SER A 577 14.24 1.29 18.76
N LEU A 578 14.31 1.42 17.44
CA LEU A 578 15.36 0.76 16.66
C LEU A 578 16.75 1.33 16.96
N GLU A 579 16.90 2.65 17.12
CA GLU A 579 18.17 3.26 17.55
C GLU A 579 18.60 2.76 18.94
N GLU A 580 17.66 2.65 19.89
CA GLU A 580 17.92 2.11 21.23
C GLU A 580 18.38 0.65 21.15
N ILE A 581 17.70 -0.20 20.37
CA ILE A 581 18.10 -1.60 20.16
C ILE A 581 19.50 -1.70 19.54
N LYS A 582 19.80 -0.92 18.49
CA LYS A 582 21.12 -0.92 17.86
C LYS A 582 22.19 -0.51 18.86
N LYS A 583 21.95 0.56 19.62
CA LYS A 583 22.86 1.02 20.66
C LYS A 583 23.10 -0.06 21.70
N ASP A 584 22.07 -0.69 22.25
CA ASP A 584 22.21 -1.71 23.29
C ASP A 584 23.03 -2.92 22.81
N ILE A 585 22.83 -3.35 21.55
CA ILE A 585 23.61 -4.42 20.94
C ILE A 585 25.09 -4.03 20.83
N LEU A 586 25.38 -2.82 20.33
CA LEU A 586 26.75 -2.35 20.13
C LEU A 586 27.47 -2.05 21.46
N ASP A 587 26.78 -1.45 22.42
CA ASP A 587 27.27 -1.21 23.78
C ASP A 587 27.62 -2.54 24.45
N SER A 588 26.77 -3.56 24.30
CA SER A 588 27.02 -4.88 24.87
C SER A 588 28.18 -5.62 24.19
N TYR A 589 28.38 -5.46 22.88
CA TYR A 589 29.41 -6.19 22.14
C TYR A 589 30.78 -5.52 22.19
N PHE A 590 30.83 -4.20 22.03
CA PHE A 590 32.07 -3.43 21.96
C PHE A 590 32.41 -2.67 23.26
N GLY A 591 31.48 -2.57 24.22
CA GLY A 591 31.54 -1.56 25.27
C GLY A 591 31.22 -0.16 24.74
N PHE A 592 30.95 0.81 25.62
CA PHE A 592 30.69 2.20 25.25
C PHE A 592 31.52 3.17 26.09
N ASP A 593 32.23 4.07 25.42
CA ASP A 593 32.81 5.27 26.02
C ASP A 593 32.71 6.41 24.99
N PRO A 594 32.00 7.51 25.28
CA PRO A 594 31.90 8.65 24.35
C PRO A 594 33.27 9.26 24.03
N ASN A 595 34.22 9.23 24.97
CA ASN A 595 35.59 9.69 24.80
C ASN A 595 36.55 8.57 24.43
N GLY A 596 36.02 7.38 24.12
CA GLY A 596 36.79 6.20 23.79
C GLY A 596 37.75 6.45 22.62
N LYS A 597 38.99 5.96 22.77
CA LYS A 597 40.04 6.10 21.75
C LYS A 597 39.80 5.26 20.50
N TYR A 598 38.92 4.26 20.56
CA TYR A 598 38.60 3.40 19.43
C TYR A 598 37.22 3.78 18.89
N LYS A 599 37.17 4.06 17.59
CA LYS A 599 35.95 4.37 16.84
C LYS A 599 35.68 3.20 15.90
N ILE A 600 34.58 2.50 16.12
CA ILE A 600 34.15 1.38 15.28
C ILE A 600 33.24 1.94 14.20
N VAL A 601 33.55 1.64 12.95
CA VAL A 601 32.72 2.01 11.80
C VAL A 601 32.18 0.73 11.18
N ILE A 602 30.85 0.63 11.11
CA ILE A 602 30.12 -0.58 10.70
C ILE A 602 29.44 -0.30 9.36
N ASN A 603 29.62 -1.22 8.43
CA ASN A 603 29.02 -1.22 7.11
C ASN A 603 28.03 -2.38 6.97
N THR A 604 26.77 -2.04 6.74
CA THR A 604 25.66 -2.98 6.56
C THR A 604 25.35 -3.27 5.09
N LEU A 605 26.22 -2.83 4.16
CA LEU A 605 26.09 -3.09 2.73
C LEU A 605 27.05 -4.20 2.26
N SER A 606 26.75 -4.76 1.09
CA SER A 606 27.39 -5.97 0.57
C SER A 606 28.75 -5.75 -0.10
N TRP A 607 29.17 -4.50 -0.22
CA TRP A 607 30.45 -4.11 -0.81
C TRP A 607 31.27 -3.29 0.15
N GLU A 608 32.58 -3.37 -0.04
CA GLU A 608 33.53 -2.46 0.59
C GLU A 608 33.24 -1.02 0.12
N ARG A 609 33.34 -0.07 1.05
CA ARG A 609 33.14 1.34 0.75
C ARG A 609 34.10 2.20 1.54
N GLU A 610 34.44 3.33 0.96
CA GLU A 610 35.19 4.39 1.61
C GLU A 610 34.25 5.58 1.81
N GLU A 611 34.10 6.03 3.05
CA GLU A 611 33.13 7.05 3.43
C GLU A 611 33.82 8.16 4.23
N LEU A 612 33.40 9.40 4.01
CA LEU A 612 33.82 10.53 4.83
C LEU A 612 33.05 10.49 6.14
N VAL A 613 33.70 10.03 7.21
CA VAL A 613 33.09 9.86 8.53
C VAL A 613 33.54 10.97 9.46
N LYS A 614 32.59 11.53 10.23
CA LYS A 614 32.86 12.51 11.28
C LYS A 614 32.83 11.80 12.64
N PHE A 615 33.86 12.02 13.45
CA PHE A 615 33.98 11.47 14.80
C PHE A 615 34.07 12.60 15.81
N GLU A 616 33.38 12.46 16.94
CA GLU A 616 33.58 13.36 18.07
C GLU A 616 34.93 13.05 18.75
N ALA A 617 35.77 14.08 18.88
CA ALA A 617 37.10 13.97 19.48
C ALA A 617 37.55 15.33 20.06
N GLY A 618 37.50 15.47 21.40
CA GLY A 618 38.04 16.65 22.09
C GLY A 618 39.55 16.55 22.34
N GLY A 619 40.32 17.61 22.09
CA GLY A 619 41.78 17.66 22.28
C GLY A 619 42.59 17.28 21.04
N SER A 620 43.93 17.38 21.11
CA SER A 620 44.82 17.24 19.93
C SER A 620 45.03 15.79 19.49
N PHE A 621 44.20 15.31 18.55
CA PHE A 621 44.18 13.93 18.08
C PHE A 621 44.17 13.88 16.54
N VAL A 622 44.79 12.84 15.98
CA VAL A 622 44.65 12.40 14.58
C VAL A 622 43.99 11.03 14.53
N LEU A 623 43.32 10.75 13.41
CA LEU A 623 42.77 9.41 13.16
C LEU A 623 43.86 8.51 12.58
N ALA A 624 43.86 7.25 12.98
CA ALA A 624 44.70 6.21 12.39
C ALA A 624 43.87 4.97 12.08
N ASP A 625 44.26 4.25 11.05
CA ASP A 625 43.61 3.00 10.66
C ASP A 625 43.78 1.90 11.73
N SER A 626 43.22 0.72 11.44
CA SER A 626 43.29 -0.45 12.31
C SER A 626 44.73 -0.92 12.61
N ASN A 627 45.69 -0.57 11.75
CA ASN A 627 47.12 -0.87 11.90
C ASN A 627 47.90 0.25 12.61
N GLY A 628 47.26 1.37 12.93
CA GLY A 628 47.89 2.52 13.56
C GLY A 628 48.60 3.45 12.58
N VAL A 629 48.33 3.31 11.28
CA VAL A 629 48.81 4.23 10.24
C VAL A 629 47.94 5.49 10.26
N PRO A 630 48.51 6.70 10.43
CA PRO A 630 47.74 7.94 10.39
C PRO A 630 46.95 8.09 9.09
N LEU A 631 45.66 8.38 9.21
CA LEU A 631 44.79 8.76 8.10
C LEU A 631 44.90 10.26 7.89
N PRO A 632 44.84 10.75 6.64
CA PRO A 632 44.53 12.15 6.41
C PRO A 632 43.25 12.48 7.17
N SER A 633 43.32 13.47 8.06
CA SER A 633 42.20 13.85 8.92
C SER A 633 42.17 15.35 9.11
N LEU A 634 40.97 15.92 9.19
CA LEU A 634 40.75 17.35 9.34
C LEU A 634 39.87 17.63 10.55
N ARG A 635 40.27 18.61 11.35
CA ARG A 635 39.48 19.05 12.52
C ARG A 635 38.46 20.14 12.14
N GLU A 636 37.23 19.94 12.60
CA GLU A 636 36.10 20.88 12.52
C GLU A 636 35.48 21.04 13.92
N GLY A 637 35.97 22.00 14.71
CA GLY A 637 35.52 22.19 16.09
C GLY A 637 35.79 20.96 16.97
N SER A 638 34.74 20.39 17.57
CA SER A 638 34.79 19.17 18.40
C SER A 638 34.84 17.87 17.59
N PHE A 639 34.83 17.97 16.25
CA PHE A 639 34.83 16.81 15.36
C PHE A 639 36.14 16.69 14.59
N ILE A 640 36.50 15.46 14.25
CA ILE A 640 37.55 15.12 13.31
C ILE A 640 36.95 14.26 12.21
N LYS A 641 37.23 14.58 10.94
CA LYS A 641 36.73 13.84 9.78
C LYS A 641 37.86 13.22 8.97
N ALA A 642 37.63 12.03 8.44
CA ALA A 642 38.52 11.33 7.52
C ALA A 642 37.73 10.37 6.63
N PHE A 643 38.29 10.04 5.48
CA PHE A 643 37.83 8.88 4.72
C PHE A 643 38.22 7.60 5.44
N VAL A 644 37.23 6.75 5.70
CA VAL A 644 37.42 5.45 6.35
C VAL A 644 36.93 4.37 5.40
N LYS A 645 37.83 3.43 5.13
CA LYS A 645 37.57 2.25 4.33
C LYS A 645 36.98 1.14 5.22
N VAL A 646 35.79 0.65 4.90
CA VAL A 646 35.05 -0.30 5.73
C VAL A 646 34.70 -1.55 4.93
N PRO A 647 34.99 -2.76 5.43
CA PRO A 647 34.68 -4.01 4.72
C PRO A 647 33.16 -4.22 4.56
N PRO A 648 32.72 -5.07 3.61
CA PRO A 648 31.30 -5.39 3.45
C PRO A 648 30.75 -6.15 4.66
N MET A 649 29.48 -5.91 4.98
CA MET A 649 28.73 -6.62 6.05
C MET A 649 29.59 -6.86 7.28
N GLY A 650 30.14 -5.79 7.84
CA GLY A 650 31.28 -5.87 8.74
C GLY A 650 31.63 -4.56 9.40
N TYR A 651 32.80 -4.51 10.01
CA TYR A 651 33.30 -3.30 10.68
C TYR A 651 34.82 -3.15 10.57
N THR A 652 35.29 -1.92 10.75
CA THR A 652 36.70 -1.58 10.96
C THR A 652 36.86 -0.70 12.19
N VAL A 653 38.03 -0.75 12.83
CA VAL A 653 38.38 0.07 13.99
C VAL A 653 39.34 1.17 13.57
N VAL A 654 38.95 2.41 13.82
CA VAL A 654 39.78 3.62 13.68
C VAL A 654 40.23 4.06 15.08
N LYS A 655 41.50 4.44 15.22
CA LYS A 655 42.08 4.85 16.51
C LYS A 655 42.34 6.35 16.55
N LEU A 656 41.99 7.01 17.66
CA LEU A 656 42.46 8.34 17.99
C LEU A 656 43.88 8.26 18.58
N ILE A 657 44.84 8.91 17.92
CA ILE A 657 46.23 9.01 18.37
C ILE A 657 46.53 10.47 18.67
N LYS A 658 47.16 10.76 19.82
CA LYS A 658 47.54 12.12 20.19
C LYS A 658 48.55 12.67 19.18
N ALA A 659 48.36 13.90 18.71
CA ALA A 659 49.24 14.55 17.75
C ALA A 659 49.74 15.91 18.27
N ASP A 660 50.96 16.26 17.86
CA ASP A 660 51.59 17.55 18.18
C ASP A 660 51.22 18.66 17.17
N GLU A 661 50.89 18.28 15.92
CA GLU A 661 50.42 19.19 14.87
C GLU A 661 49.07 18.71 14.30
N GLU A 662 48.11 19.62 14.23
CA GLU A 662 46.78 19.37 13.66
C GLU A 662 46.61 20.16 12.35
N ILE A 663 46.03 19.52 11.33
CA ILE A 663 45.60 20.21 10.12
C ILE A 663 44.19 20.75 10.38
N VAL A 664 44.07 22.07 10.47
CA VAL A 664 42.81 22.79 10.67
C VAL A 664 42.28 23.24 9.31
N SER A 665 40.97 23.05 9.07
CA SER A 665 40.33 23.54 7.84
C SER A 665 40.50 25.06 7.74
N LYS A 666 40.99 25.56 6.61
CA LYS A 666 40.86 26.97 6.24
C LYS A 666 39.92 27.04 5.05
N VAL A 667 38.93 27.92 5.14
CA VAL A 667 38.17 28.33 3.95
C VAL A 667 39.11 29.19 3.12
N GLU A 668 39.57 28.67 1.97
CA GLU A 668 40.31 29.48 1.00
C GLU A 668 39.36 30.45 0.27
N ASP A 669 39.91 31.47 -0.40
CA ASP A 669 39.15 32.42 -1.24
C ASP A 669 38.64 31.72 -2.52
N SER A 670 37.73 30.77 -2.34
CA SER A 670 37.19 29.93 -3.40
C SER A 670 36.02 30.63 -4.09
N LYS A 671 35.94 30.45 -5.40
CA LYS A 671 34.91 31.10 -6.22
C LYS A 671 33.54 30.52 -5.87
N VAL A 672 32.60 31.38 -5.46
CA VAL A 672 31.23 30.96 -5.15
C VAL A 672 30.49 30.43 -6.39
N ASP A 673 30.89 30.84 -7.59
CA ASP A 673 30.20 30.49 -8.85
C ASP A 673 30.77 29.25 -9.55
N GLU A 674 31.83 28.64 -9.00
CA GLU A 674 32.50 27.48 -9.60
C GLU A 674 33.10 26.59 -8.50
N MET A 675 32.86 25.27 -8.59
CA MET A 675 33.52 24.28 -7.72
C MET A 675 34.19 23.23 -8.59
N GLU A 676 35.37 22.77 -8.19
CA GLU A 676 36.07 21.72 -8.92
C GLU A 676 36.84 20.76 -8.02
N ASN A 677 36.96 19.52 -8.48
CA ASN A 677 37.90 18.55 -7.92
C ASN A 677 38.76 17.97 -9.06
N ASN A 678 39.43 16.84 -8.81
CA ASN A 678 40.28 16.20 -9.83
C ASN A 678 39.50 15.49 -10.95
N LEU A 679 38.19 15.24 -10.79
CA LEU A 679 37.36 14.48 -11.73
C LEU A 679 36.28 15.32 -12.42
N ILE A 680 35.71 16.32 -11.73
CA ILE A 680 34.63 17.16 -12.22
C ILE A 680 34.88 18.65 -11.97
N SER A 681 34.25 19.48 -12.79
CA SER A 681 34.09 20.93 -12.59
C SER A 681 32.61 21.28 -12.76
N ILE A 682 32.07 22.08 -11.85
CA ILE A 682 30.69 22.55 -11.88
C ILE A 682 30.63 24.07 -11.82
N LYS A 683 29.67 24.66 -12.53
CA LYS A 683 29.43 26.11 -12.55
C LYS A 683 27.98 26.43 -12.22
N PHE A 684 27.77 27.56 -11.56
CA PHE A 684 26.45 28.01 -11.12
C PHE A 684 25.94 29.19 -11.96
N GLY A 685 24.63 29.22 -12.16
CA GLY A 685 23.91 30.32 -12.80
C GLY A 685 23.47 31.41 -11.82
N ASP A 686 22.79 32.43 -12.33
CA ASP A 686 22.33 33.59 -11.55
C ASP A 686 21.16 33.27 -10.60
N ARG A 687 20.45 32.16 -10.82
CA ARG A 687 19.40 31.66 -9.92
C ARG A 687 19.90 30.57 -8.97
N GLY A 688 21.18 30.20 -9.04
CA GLY A 688 21.78 29.12 -8.24
C GLY A 688 21.60 27.72 -8.83
N GLU A 689 21.06 27.64 -10.05
CA GLU A 689 21.04 26.41 -10.84
C GLU A 689 22.45 26.01 -11.27
N ILE A 690 22.66 24.73 -11.60
CA ILE A 690 23.95 24.23 -12.09
C ILE A 690 23.94 24.33 -13.61
N VAL A 691 24.77 25.19 -14.19
CA VAL A 691 24.79 25.44 -15.64
C VAL A 691 25.82 24.60 -16.40
N SER A 692 26.75 23.95 -15.68
CA SER A 692 27.76 23.06 -16.25
C SER A 692 28.09 21.96 -15.25
N ILE A 693 28.15 20.71 -15.74
CA ILE A 693 28.75 19.57 -15.05
C ILE A 693 29.72 18.94 -16.03
N PHE A 694 30.98 19.34 -15.92
CA PHE A 694 32.04 18.92 -16.82
C PHE A 694 32.84 17.76 -16.21
N ASP A 695 32.89 16.63 -16.91
CA ASP A 695 33.72 15.49 -16.57
C ASP A 695 35.11 15.64 -17.20
N LYS A 696 36.14 15.72 -16.34
CA LYS A 696 37.52 15.94 -16.75
C LYS A 696 38.18 14.70 -17.34
N GLU A 697 37.73 13.51 -16.98
CA GLU A 697 38.27 12.25 -17.52
C GLU A 697 37.73 11.99 -18.92
N LEU A 698 36.42 12.18 -19.10
CA LEU A 698 35.76 12.02 -20.40
C LEU A 698 35.92 13.25 -21.30
N ASN A 699 36.43 14.36 -20.76
CA ASN A 699 36.50 15.67 -21.42
C ASN A 699 35.14 16.07 -22.02
N ARG A 700 34.07 15.99 -21.22
CA ARG A 700 32.68 16.07 -21.68
C ARG A 700 31.82 16.96 -20.78
N GLU A 701 31.02 17.82 -21.42
CA GLU A 701 29.91 18.52 -20.78
C GLU A 701 28.64 17.64 -20.80
N PHE A 702 28.05 17.44 -19.62
CA PHE A 702 26.85 16.63 -19.44
C PHE A 702 25.55 17.41 -19.51
N LEU A 703 25.57 18.75 -19.49
CA LEU A 703 24.37 19.57 -19.53
C LEU A 703 24.14 20.22 -20.90
N THR A 704 22.89 20.19 -21.38
CA THR A 704 22.43 20.98 -22.54
C THR A 704 21.63 22.20 -22.14
N ALA A 705 21.04 22.15 -20.94
CA ALA A 705 20.47 23.27 -20.21
C ALA A 705 20.70 23.00 -18.70
N PRO A 706 20.43 23.96 -17.81
CA PRO A 706 20.79 23.81 -16.41
C PRO A 706 20.18 22.57 -15.72
N ALA A 707 20.91 22.06 -14.74
CA ALA A 707 20.48 21.08 -13.75
C ALA A 707 20.17 21.78 -12.42
N ASN A 708 19.49 21.08 -11.50
CA ASN A 708 18.98 21.69 -10.26
C ASN A 708 18.17 22.97 -10.55
N ASP A 709 17.45 23.01 -11.68
CA ASP A 709 16.57 24.12 -12.02
C ASP A 709 15.25 23.94 -11.26
N LEU A 710 15.04 24.75 -10.24
CA LEU A 710 13.85 24.67 -9.39
C LEU A 710 12.64 25.30 -10.09
N ASN A 711 11.62 24.46 -10.29
CA ASN A 711 10.40 24.77 -11.04
C ASN A 711 9.17 24.60 -10.17
N LEU A 712 8.35 25.65 -10.07
CA LEU A 712 7.09 25.65 -9.34
C LEU A 712 5.90 25.72 -10.29
N TYR A 713 5.14 24.64 -10.35
CA TYR A 713 3.94 24.50 -11.18
C TYR A 713 2.66 24.71 -10.37
N GLU A 714 1.59 25.13 -11.04
CA GLU A 714 0.23 25.01 -10.51
C GLU A 714 -0.17 23.52 -10.52
N ASP A 715 -0.62 23.03 -9.37
CA ASP A 715 -1.03 21.64 -9.18
C ASP A 715 -2.53 21.58 -8.92
N PHE A 716 -3.27 21.48 -10.03
CA PHE A 716 -4.73 21.50 -10.03
C PHE A 716 -5.24 20.39 -10.96
N PRO A 717 -5.21 19.12 -10.52
CA PRO A 717 -5.68 18.00 -11.32
C PRO A 717 -7.20 18.04 -11.51
N ASN A 718 -7.70 17.30 -12.50
CA ASN A 718 -9.13 17.23 -12.83
C ASN A 718 -9.98 16.65 -11.70
N ASN A 719 -9.46 15.64 -11.00
CA ASN A 719 -10.09 14.95 -9.88
C ASN A 719 -9.04 14.67 -8.80
N TRP A 720 -9.51 14.39 -7.57
CA TRP A 720 -8.71 13.83 -6.46
C TRP A 720 -7.31 14.45 -6.27
N GLU A 721 -7.23 15.65 -5.68
CA GLU A 721 -5.99 16.45 -5.60
C GLU A 721 -4.76 15.68 -5.11
N ALA A 722 -4.86 14.98 -3.97
CA ALA A 722 -3.74 14.22 -3.42
C ALA A 722 -3.27 13.06 -4.32
N TRP A 723 -4.18 12.44 -5.06
CA TRP A 723 -3.90 11.26 -5.88
C TRP A 723 -3.36 11.63 -7.24
N ASP A 724 -3.98 12.57 -7.94
CA ASP A 724 -3.75 12.76 -9.37
C ASP A 724 -2.77 13.90 -9.66
N VAL A 725 -2.05 13.72 -10.76
CA VAL A 725 -1.37 14.77 -11.51
C VAL A 725 -1.75 14.52 -12.97
N ASN A 726 -2.18 15.53 -13.70
CA ASN A 726 -2.50 15.42 -15.12
C ASN A 726 -1.40 16.03 -16.00
N HIS A 727 -1.16 15.45 -17.18
CA HIS A 727 -0.03 15.78 -18.07
C HIS A 727 0.08 17.28 -18.43
N PHE A 728 -1.05 18.00 -18.47
CA PHE A 728 -1.10 19.41 -18.86
C PHE A 728 -0.39 20.36 -17.87
N TYR A 729 0.04 19.91 -16.68
CA TYR A 729 0.86 20.75 -15.80
C TYR A 729 2.15 21.24 -16.49
N ARG A 730 2.69 20.46 -17.43
CA ARG A 730 3.88 20.81 -18.21
C ARG A 730 3.63 21.78 -19.37
N GLU A 731 2.37 22.07 -19.68
CA GLU A 731 2.00 23.11 -20.64
C GLU A 731 2.08 24.51 -20.01
N GLN A 732 2.21 24.58 -18.68
CA GLN A 732 2.39 25.82 -17.94
C GLN A 732 3.85 26.30 -18.01
N GLU A 733 4.03 27.62 -17.96
CA GLU A 733 5.34 28.20 -17.66
C GLU A 733 5.55 28.20 -16.13
N PRO A 734 6.49 27.40 -15.58
CA PRO A 734 6.70 27.33 -14.13
C PRO A 734 7.34 28.61 -13.59
N LYS A 735 7.02 28.97 -12.35
CA LYS A 735 7.80 29.99 -11.63
C LYS A 735 9.17 29.41 -11.29
N LYS A 736 10.22 30.15 -11.63
CA LYS A 736 11.61 29.81 -11.34
C LYS A 736 12.02 30.30 -9.95
N GLY A 737 12.97 29.60 -9.32
CA GLY A 737 13.61 30.06 -8.10
C GLY A 737 14.40 31.36 -8.29
N LYS A 738 14.55 32.15 -7.22
CA LYS A 738 15.41 33.33 -7.18
C LYS A 738 16.47 33.17 -6.10
N LEU A 739 17.74 33.25 -6.48
CA LEU A 739 18.86 33.21 -5.55
C LEU A 739 18.84 34.44 -4.64
N LEU A 740 18.94 34.22 -3.34
CA LEU A 740 19.02 35.26 -2.32
C LEU A 740 20.43 35.37 -1.72
N GLU A 741 21.07 34.22 -1.48
CA GLU A 741 22.40 34.13 -0.88
C GLU A 741 23.12 32.92 -1.45
N ALA A 742 24.42 33.05 -1.69
CA ALA A 742 25.32 31.93 -1.98
C ALA A 742 26.68 32.17 -1.33
N LYS A 743 27.28 31.12 -0.76
CA LYS A 743 28.62 31.17 -0.19
C LYS A 743 29.26 29.79 -0.12
N ILE A 744 30.57 29.72 -0.24
CA ILE A 744 31.33 28.53 0.11
C ILE A 744 31.35 28.41 1.64
N VAL A 745 30.89 27.28 2.15
CA VAL A 745 30.84 26.99 3.60
C VAL A 745 31.91 26.00 4.05
N VAL A 746 32.39 25.16 3.12
CA VAL A 746 33.52 24.26 3.32
C VAL A 746 34.33 24.24 2.03
N ASP A 747 35.64 24.36 2.15
CA ASP A 747 36.55 23.99 1.07
C ASP A 747 37.83 23.44 1.70
N ASP A 748 37.99 22.13 1.63
CA ASP A 748 39.10 21.44 2.26
C ASP A 748 39.60 20.24 1.44
N ILE A 749 40.51 19.48 2.03
CA ILE A 749 41.17 18.36 1.36
C ILE A 749 40.22 17.19 0.98
N PHE A 750 39.01 17.14 1.54
CA PHE A 750 38.03 16.07 1.34
C PHE A 750 36.83 16.49 0.51
N GLU A 751 36.34 17.72 0.69
CA GLU A 751 35.10 18.18 0.07
C GLU A 751 35.07 19.70 -0.09
N THR A 752 34.32 20.15 -1.10
CA THR A 752 33.92 21.54 -1.25
C THR A 752 32.40 21.59 -1.13
N LYS A 753 31.88 22.51 -0.31
CA LYS A 753 30.45 22.72 -0.07
C LYS A 753 30.06 24.17 -0.30
N ARG A 754 29.04 24.36 -1.11
CA ARG A 754 28.40 25.64 -1.36
C ARG A 754 27.01 25.65 -0.74
N TYR A 755 26.78 26.59 0.17
CA TYR A 755 25.45 26.91 0.64
C TYR A 755 24.78 27.88 -0.32
N GLN A 756 23.48 27.69 -0.57
CA GLN A 756 22.64 28.70 -1.19
C GLN A 756 21.24 28.74 -0.61
N LYS A 757 20.65 29.93 -0.65
CA LYS A 757 19.28 30.20 -0.23
C LYS A 757 18.48 30.74 -1.40
N ILE A 758 17.38 30.08 -1.73
CA ILE A 758 16.55 30.38 -2.90
C ILE A 758 15.12 30.63 -2.42
N SER A 759 14.51 31.74 -2.86
CA SER A 759 13.07 31.95 -2.72
C SER A 759 12.32 31.41 -3.93
N ILE A 760 11.21 30.72 -3.71
CA ILE A 760 10.32 30.23 -4.77
C ILE A 760 8.88 30.26 -4.29
N GLY A 761 8.00 30.99 -4.99
CA GLY A 761 6.65 31.27 -4.48
C GLY A 761 6.70 32.03 -3.15
N ASN A 762 6.02 31.48 -2.14
CA ASN A 762 6.02 31.90 -0.74
C ASN A 762 7.00 31.08 0.13
N SER A 763 7.76 30.17 -0.48
CA SER A 763 8.60 29.19 0.19
C SER A 763 10.10 29.52 0.07
N ILE A 764 10.89 28.95 0.97
CA ILE A 764 12.35 29.08 0.99
C ILE A 764 12.98 27.70 0.85
N VAL A 765 13.93 27.58 -0.06
CA VAL A 765 14.75 26.39 -0.28
C VAL A 765 16.20 26.73 0.09
N GLU A 766 16.72 26.06 1.10
CA GLU A 766 18.12 26.13 1.49
C GLU A 766 18.83 24.88 0.98
N GLN A 767 19.86 25.05 0.15
CA GLN A 767 20.63 23.94 -0.42
C GLN A 767 22.08 23.98 0.05
N THR A 768 22.61 22.81 0.37
CA THR A 768 24.06 22.59 0.45
C THR A 768 24.47 21.69 -0.70
N ILE A 769 25.25 22.24 -1.63
CA ILE A 769 25.75 21.53 -2.81
C ILE A 769 27.19 21.12 -2.53
N SER A 770 27.47 19.82 -2.59
CA SER A 770 28.74 19.22 -2.19
C SER A 770 29.37 18.44 -3.34
N ILE A 771 30.67 18.62 -3.55
CA ILE A 771 31.50 17.70 -4.33
C ILE A 771 32.60 17.13 -3.44
N PHE A 772 32.94 15.86 -3.66
CA PHE A 772 33.90 15.13 -2.83
C PHE A 772 35.18 14.85 -3.60
N LYS A 773 36.32 14.86 -2.93
CA LYS A 773 37.60 14.48 -3.53
C LYS A 773 37.52 13.05 -4.06
N GLY A 774 38.02 12.82 -5.28
CA GLY A 774 38.01 11.49 -5.90
C GLY A 774 36.63 10.96 -6.29
N SER A 775 35.58 11.81 -6.30
CA SER A 775 34.22 11.44 -6.71
C SER A 775 33.70 12.35 -7.84
N LYS A 776 32.84 11.80 -8.71
CA LYS A 776 32.06 12.56 -9.70
C LYS A 776 30.69 13.00 -9.16
N GLU A 777 30.33 12.56 -7.96
CA GLU A 777 29.03 12.88 -7.35
C GLU A 777 28.92 14.37 -7.01
N VAL A 778 27.82 14.98 -7.47
CA VAL A 778 27.36 16.31 -7.05
C VAL A 778 26.14 16.12 -6.17
N ARG A 779 26.29 16.27 -4.87
CA ARG A 779 25.22 16.06 -3.88
C ARG A 779 24.50 17.36 -3.57
N VAL A 780 23.17 17.33 -3.54
CA VAL A 780 22.31 18.47 -3.21
C VAL A 780 21.46 18.11 -2.00
N GLU A 781 21.85 18.63 -0.84
CA GLU A 781 21.11 18.51 0.42
C GLU A 781 20.14 19.68 0.53
N ASN A 782 18.86 19.43 0.81
CA ASN A 782 17.81 20.46 0.80
C ASN A 782 17.13 20.53 2.17
N ILE A 783 16.91 21.75 2.66
CA ILE A 783 15.95 22.08 3.71
C ILE A 783 14.94 23.06 3.11
N VAL A 784 13.67 22.68 3.06
CA VAL A 784 12.60 23.48 2.42
C VAL A 784 11.56 23.87 3.47
N ASP A 785 11.36 25.16 3.67
CA ASP A 785 10.21 25.71 4.39
C ASP A 785 9.07 25.90 3.38
N TRP A 786 8.24 24.86 3.25
CA TRP A 786 7.20 24.72 2.24
C TRP A 786 5.87 25.31 2.72
N LYS A 787 5.45 26.39 2.07
CA LYS A 787 4.29 27.23 2.42
C LYS A 787 3.28 27.38 1.29
N GLU A 788 3.44 26.60 0.22
CA GLU A 788 2.58 26.69 -0.94
C GLU A 788 1.23 26.02 -0.74
N GLU A 789 0.29 26.38 -1.62
CA GLU A 789 -1.03 25.77 -1.73
C GLU A 789 -1.30 25.42 -3.19
N ARG A 790 -1.68 24.17 -3.46
CA ARG A 790 -1.93 23.64 -4.80
C ARG A 790 -0.77 23.91 -5.76
N LYS A 791 0.45 23.65 -5.29
CA LYS A 791 1.67 23.73 -6.10
C LYS A 791 2.43 22.43 -6.11
N MET A 792 3.27 22.28 -7.12
CA MET A 792 4.23 21.19 -7.24
C MET A 792 5.62 21.76 -7.51
N LEU A 793 6.57 21.47 -6.62
CA LEU A 793 7.98 21.84 -6.73
C LEU A 793 8.77 20.69 -7.36
N ARG A 794 9.52 21.00 -8.41
CA ARG A 794 10.35 20.03 -9.15
C ARG A 794 11.76 20.55 -9.34
N ALA A 795 12.73 19.64 -9.43
CA ALA A 795 14.09 19.94 -9.87
C ALA A 795 14.33 19.27 -11.23
N SER A 796 14.57 20.10 -12.24
CA SER A 796 14.76 19.63 -13.63
C SER A 796 16.23 19.67 -14.03
N SER A 797 16.63 18.73 -14.88
CA SER A 797 17.96 18.66 -15.50
C SER A 797 17.85 18.25 -16.95
N ASN A 798 18.58 18.91 -17.85
CA ASN A 798 18.59 18.54 -19.27
C ASN A 798 19.97 18.03 -19.67
N ILE A 799 20.04 16.73 -19.93
CA ILE A 799 21.28 15.98 -20.05
C ILE A 799 21.74 15.91 -21.51
N ASN A 800 23.04 15.91 -21.74
CA ASN A 800 23.68 15.76 -23.05
C ASN A 800 23.91 14.27 -23.38
N ILE A 801 22.83 13.50 -23.30
CA ILE A 801 22.77 12.06 -23.61
C ILE A 801 21.58 11.81 -24.53
N HIS A 802 21.80 11.01 -25.56
CA HIS A 802 20.75 10.59 -26.49
C HIS A 802 20.56 9.07 -26.38
N THR A 803 19.40 8.67 -25.88
CA THR A 803 18.95 7.28 -25.74
C THR A 803 17.42 7.25 -25.87
N ASP A 804 16.86 6.11 -26.22
CA ASP A 804 15.41 5.88 -26.32
C ASP A 804 14.79 5.42 -25.00
N MET A 805 15.60 4.94 -24.05
CA MET A 805 15.18 4.41 -22.76
C MET A 805 16.07 4.89 -21.59
N ALA A 806 15.48 5.00 -20.40
CA ALA A 806 16.19 5.18 -19.14
C ALA A 806 15.92 4.01 -18.19
N THR A 807 16.88 3.74 -17.31
CA THR A 807 16.82 2.66 -16.31
C THR A 807 16.33 3.21 -14.97
N PHE A 808 15.31 2.58 -14.38
CA PHE A 808 14.67 3.00 -13.13
C PHE A 808 14.76 1.88 -12.10
N GLU A 809 15.22 2.20 -10.89
CA GLU A 809 15.23 1.22 -9.80
C GLU A 809 13.80 0.85 -9.38
N ILE A 810 13.55 -0.46 -9.30
CA ILE A 810 12.38 -1.05 -8.66
C ILE A 810 12.83 -2.05 -7.59
N GLN A 811 11.88 -2.71 -6.93
CA GLN A 811 12.19 -3.74 -5.94
C GLN A 811 13.04 -4.86 -6.56
N TYR A 812 14.16 -5.20 -5.92
CA TYR A 812 15.08 -6.26 -6.36
C TYR A 812 15.56 -6.18 -7.83
N GLY A 813 15.63 -4.98 -8.43
CA GLY A 813 16.10 -4.84 -9.80
C GLY A 813 15.82 -3.47 -10.40
N ASN A 814 15.68 -3.45 -11.73
CA ASN A 814 15.36 -2.23 -12.47
C ASN A 814 14.51 -2.53 -13.71
N VAL A 815 13.82 -1.51 -14.21
CA VAL A 815 13.07 -1.55 -15.48
C VAL A 815 13.55 -0.45 -16.41
N LYS A 816 13.45 -0.69 -17.73
CA LYS A 816 13.70 0.32 -18.75
C LYS A 816 12.39 0.93 -19.21
N ARG A 817 12.28 2.27 -19.21
CA ARG A 817 11.08 2.99 -19.70
C ARG A 817 11.44 3.89 -20.87
N ALA A 818 10.52 3.98 -21.83
CA ALA A 818 10.70 4.77 -23.04
C ALA A 818 10.69 6.28 -22.75
N LEU A 819 11.65 6.98 -23.35
CA LEU A 819 11.83 8.43 -23.26
C LEU A 819 11.04 9.20 -24.32
N HIS A 820 10.48 8.51 -25.30
CA HIS A 820 9.57 9.08 -26.31
C HIS A 820 8.10 8.90 -25.90
N SER A 821 7.20 9.40 -26.75
CA SER A 821 5.75 9.38 -26.55
C SER A 821 5.02 8.84 -27.79
N ASN A 822 5.55 7.78 -28.41
CA ASN A 822 5.11 7.28 -29.71
C ASN A 822 3.75 6.56 -29.65
N THR A 823 3.45 5.89 -28.54
CA THR A 823 2.17 5.19 -28.31
C THR A 823 1.38 5.83 -27.18
N SER A 824 0.09 5.51 -27.07
CA SER A 824 -0.73 5.94 -25.93
C SER A 824 -0.19 5.45 -24.59
N TRP A 825 0.37 4.24 -24.55
CA TRP A 825 1.05 3.68 -23.38
C TRP A 825 2.31 4.47 -23.00
N ASP A 826 3.09 4.94 -23.99
CA ASP A 826 4.28 5.77 -23.73
C ASP A 826 3.90 7.18 -23.25
N MET A 827 2.82 7.75 -23.81
CA MET A 827 2.27 9.03 -23.41
C MET A 827 1.74 8.99 -21.97
N ALA A 828 1.10 7.91 -21.58
CA ALA A 828 0.56 7.74 -20.23
C ALA A 828 1.65 7.72 -19.15
N LYS A 829 2.88 7.30 -19.48
CA LYS A 829 4.05 7.28 -18.58
C LYS A 829 4.80 8.61 -18.54
N PHE A 830 4.08 9.69 -18.28
CA PHE A 830 4.72 11.01 -18.06
C PHE A 830 5.20 11.19 -16.62
N GLU A 831 4.54 10.58 -15.63
CA GLU A 831 5.00 10.56 -14.24
C GLU A 831 5.14 9.10 -13.80
N VAL A 832 6.33 8.68 -13.40
CA VAL A 832 6.65 7.27 -13.12
C VAL A 832 7.35 7.10 -11.77
N PRO A 833 7.14 5.97 -11.07
CA PRO A 833 7.80 5.71 -9.80
C PRO A 833 9.22 5.15 -9.99
N ALA A 834 10.15 5.53 -9.12
CA ALA A 834 11.45 4.87 -8.94
C ALA A 834 11.90 4.96 -7.48
N HIS A 835 12.74 4.02 -7.02
CA HIS A 835 13.19 4.04 -5.63
C HIS A 835 14.33 5.02 -5.37
N ARG A 836 15.58 4.64 -5.65
CA ARG A 836 16.78 5.42 -5.27
C ARG A 836 17.48 6.04 -6.47
N TYR A 837 17.34 5.49 -7.66
CA TYR A 837 18.03 6.01 -8.85
C TYR A 837 17.20 5.94 -10.13
N VAL A 838 17.52 6.87 -11.02
CA VAL A 838 17.17 6.86 -12.44
C VAL A 838 18.44 7.15 -13.23
N ASP A 839 18.69 6.37 -14.27
CA ASP A 839 19.91 6.46 -15.06
C ASP A 839 19.64 6.60 -16.56
N LEU A 840 20.34 7.56 -17.19
CA LEU A 840 20.39 7.73 -18.63
C LEU A 840 21.80 7.36 -19.09
N SER A 841 21.93 6.24 -19.78
CA SER A 841 23.22 5.70 -20.22
C SER A 841 23.26 5.39 -21.70
N THR A 842 24.44 5.59 -22.29
CA THR A 842 24.86 4.93 -23.52
C THR A 842 25.77 3.74 -23.18
N TYR A 843 26.39 3.11 -24.16
CA TYR A 843 27.35 2.03 -23.90
C TYR A 843 28.63 2.54 -23.17
N ASP A 844 29.06 3.77 -23.47
CA ASP A 844 30.39 4.25 -23.05
C ASP A 844 30.37 5.12 -21.78
N PHE A 845 29.24 5.75 -21.47
CA PHE A 845 29.06 6.65 -20.33
C PHE A 845 27.58 6.88 -20.03
N GLY A 846 27.30 7.43 -18.85
CA GLY A 846 25.95 7.76 -18.42
C GLY A 846 25.89 8.86 -17.36
N PHE A 847 24.66 9.19 -16.98
CA PHE A 847 24.36 10.22 -15.99
C PHE A 847 23.14 9.78 -15.18
N ALA A 848 23.36 9.56 -13.88
CA ALA A 848 22.33 9.12 -12.96
C ALA A 848 21.87 10.25 -12.04
N LEU A 849 20.58 10.22 -11.68
CA LEU A 849 19.99 10.98 -10.59
C LEU A 849 19.67 10.02 -9.44
N LEU A 850 20.29 10.26 -8.29
CA LEU A 850 20.12 9.49 -7.06
C LEU A 850 19.29 10.28 -6.06
N ASN A 851 18.56 9.62 -5.16
CA ASN A 851 17.78 10.27 -4.11
C ASN A 851 17.69 9.41 -2.84
N ASN A 852 17.24 9.99 -1.73
CA ASN A 852 17.01 9.28 -0.47
C ASN A 852 15.54 9.13 -0.02
N CYS A 853 14.57 9.80 -0.64
CA CYS A 853 13.15 9.71 -0.20
C CYS A 853 12.11 10.24 -1.21
N LYS A 854 12.44 10.32 -2.50
CA LYS A 854 11.62 10.89 -3.57
C LYS A 854 11.38 9.85 -4.65
N TYR A 855 10.12 9.64 -5.01
CA TYR A 855 9.71 8.52 -5.86
C TYR A 855 9.11 8.94 -7.19
N GLY A 856 8.60 10.17 -7.33
CA GLY A 856 7.99 10.66 -8.57
C GLY A 856 9.01 11.26 -9.55
N TYR A 857 9.04 10.74 -10.78
CA TYR A 857 9.94 11.20 -11.84
C TYR A 857 9.20 11.50 -13.13
N TYR A 858 9.68 12.51 -13.85
CA TYR A 858 9.40 12.72 -15.26
C TYR A 858 10.70 12.55 -16.05
N VAL A 859 10.72 11.66 -17.03
CA VAL A 859 11.90 11.44 -17.87
C VAL A 859 11.46 11.26 -19.32
N LYS A 860 11.69 12.28 -20.15
CA LYS A 860 11.36 12.28 -21.57
C LYS A 860 12.42 13.03 -22.37
N GLY A 861 12.74 12.52 -23.55
CA GLY A 861 13.84 13.01 -24.36
C GLY A 861 15.15 13.00 -23.56
N ASN A 862 15.67 14.19 -23.27
CA ASN A 862 16.86 14.38 -22.45
C ASN A 862 16.59 15.11 -21.12
N THR A 863 15.31 15.31 -20.78
CA THR A 863 14.91 15.91 -19.52
C THR A 863 14.82 14.82 -18.45
N LEU A 864 15.63 14.96 -17.41
CA LEU A 864 15.60 14.18 -16.18
C LEU A 864 15.09 15.07 -15.06
N ASP A 865 13.91 14.75 -14.52
CA ASP A 865 13.19 15.63 -13.62
C ASP A 865 12.59 14.85 -12.46
N ILE A 866 12.81 15.36 -11.25
CA ILE A 866 12.35 14.76 -9.99
C ILE A 866 11.33 15.66 -9.31
N ASN A 867 10.23 15.05 -8.88
CA ASN A 867 9.19 15.71 -8.12
C ASN A 867 9.59 15.80 -6.64
N LEU A 868 9.73 17.02 -6.12
CA LEU A 868 10.26 17.25 -4.78
C LEU A 868 9.15 17.31 -3.74
N LEU A 869 8.15 18.18 -3.95
CA LEU A 869 7.06 18.42 -3.00
C LEU A 869 5.79 18.80 -3.76
N ARG A 870 4.64 18.43 -3.18
CA ARG A 870 3.32 18.90 -3.60
C ARG A 870 2.63 19.62 -2.44
N SER A 871 1.50 20.26 -2.69
CA SER A 871 0.61 20.80 -1.64
C SER A 871 -0.87 20.69 -2.01
N PRO A 872 -1.38 19.47 -2.25
CA PRO A 872 -2.81 19.26 -2.47
C PRO A 872 -3.61 19.67 -1.23
N ASN A 873 -4.87 20.06 -1.40
CA ASN A 873 -5.74 20.42 -0.27
C ASN A 873 -6.73 19.31 0.13
N GLU A 874 -6.98 18.34 -0.75
CA GLU A 874 -7.93 17.26 -0.50
C GLU A 874 -7.23 15.90 -0.60
N PRO A 875 -7.40 15.00 0.40
CA PRO A 875 -8.29 15.10 1.56
C PRO A 875 -7.61 15.68 2.81
N ASP A 876 -6.34 16.07 2.73
CA ASP A 876 -5.60 16.74 3.80
C ASP A 876 -5.35 18.23 3.44
N PRO A 877 -6.06 19.18 4.06
CA PRO A 877 -5.92 20.62 3.81
C PRO A 877 -4.53 21.20 4.13
N THR A 878 -3.68 20.41 4.80
CA THR A 878 -2.35 20.81 5.23
C THR A 878 -1.24 19.92 4.65
N ALA A 879 -1.55 19.10 3.64
CA ALA A 879 -0.61 18.16 3.06
C ALA A 879 0.73 18.82 2.72
N ASP A 880 1.81 18.23 3.24
CA ASP A 880 3.20 18.66 3.10
C ASP A 880 3.53 20.10 3.54
N ARG A 881 2.61 20.90 4.09
CA ARG A 881 2.98 22.23 4.61
C ARG A 881 3.90 22.09 5.82
N GLY A 882 5.05 22.74 5.79
CA GLY A 882 6.05 22.66 6.85
C GLY A 882 7.48 22.48 6.34
N VAL A 883 8.36 22.00 7.22
CA VAL A 883 9.79 21.84 6.93
C VAL A 883 10.07 20.44 6.39
N HIS A 884 10.74 20.37 5.24
CA HIS A 884 11.17 19.14 4.61
C HIS A 884 12.68 19.07 4.47
N GLU A 885 13.23 17.89 4.69
CA GLU A 885 14.66 17.62 4.50
C GLU A 885 14.85 16.40 3.62
N PHE A 886 15.56 16.56 2.51
CA PHE A 886 15.82 15.50 1.55
C PHE A 886 17.09 15.75 0.75
N THR A 887 17.63 14.69 0.17
CA THR A 887 18.87 14.73 -0.61
C THR A 887 18.67 14.05 -1.95
N TYR A 888 19.22 14.65 -3.00
CA TYR A 888 19.44 13.99 -4.27
C TYR A 888 20.83 14.33 -4.79
N SER A 889 21.35 13.49 -5.68
CA SER A 889 22.70 13.64 -6.24
C SER A 889 22.70 13.40 -7.74
N TYR A 890 23.51 14.16 -8.45
CA TYR A 890 23.85 13.91 -9.85
C TYR A 890 25.15 13.13 -9.92
N LEU A 891 25.19 12.08 -10.74
CA LEU A 891 26.36 11.20 -10.87
C LEU A 891 26.65 10.94 -12.36
N PRO A 892 27.54 11.73 -12.98
CA PRO A 892 28.22 11.32 -14.20
C PRO A 892 29.03 10.05 -13.92
N HIS A 893 28.97 9.08 -14.83
CA HIS A 893 29.77 7.87 -14.72
C HIS A 893 30.29 7.42 -16.08
N ASN A 894 31.35 6.61 -15.99
CA ASN A 894 31.93 5.92 -17.13
C ASN A 894 31.16 4.61 -17.34
N ARG A 895 31.13 4.08 -18.56
CA ARG A 895 30.45 2.84 -18.98
C ARG A 895 28.92 2.90 -18.95
N SER A 896 28.29 1.83 -19.43
CA SER A 896 26.86 1.59 -19.29
C SER A 896 26.45 1.40 -17.83
N PHE A 897 25.15 1.48 -17.58
CA PHE A 897 24.55 1.26 -16.26
C PHE A 897 25.07 0.00 -15.55
N GLU A 898 25.10 -1.14 -16.26
CA GLU A 898 25.42 -2.46 -15.71
C GLU A 898 26.89 -2.61 -15.27
N GLU A 899 27.79 -1.73 -15.75
CA GLU A 899 29.21 -1.69 -15.38
C GLU A 899 29.56 -0.48 -14.47
N SER A 900 28.58 0.39 -14.24
CA SER A 900 28.73 1.64 -13.49
C SER A 900 28.84 1.41 -11.97
N ILE A 901 28.93 2.50 -11.21
CA ILE A 901 28.88 2.51 -9.74
C ILE A 901 27.54 3.06 -9.21
N VAL A 902 26.53 3.20 -10.09
CA VAL A 902 25.26 3.87 -9.78
C VAL A 902 24.53 3.16 -8.64
N ILE A 903 24.45 1.83 -8.68
CA ILE A 903 23.79 1.03 -7.65
C ILE A 903 24.48 1.23 -6.30
N GLU A 904 25.80 1.10 -6.24
CA GLU A 904 26.54 1.26 -4.99
C GLU A 904 26.38 2.68 -4.42
N LYS A 905 26.49 3.72 -5.26
CA LYS A 905 26.33 5.11 -4.83
C LYS A 905 24.91 5.42 -4.37
N ALA A 906 23.88 4.91 -5.05
CA ALA A 906 22.48 5.09 -4.65
C ALA A 906 22.21 4.47 -3.27
N HIS A 907 22.72 3.27 -3.03
CA HIS A 907 22.58 2.58 -1.75
C HIS A 907 23.43 3.22 -0.65
N ASN A 908 24.65 3.67 -0.92
CA ASN A 908 25.48 4.40 0.04
C ASN A 908 24.82 5.70 0.50
N LEU A 909 24.19 6.45 -0.41
CA LEU A 909 23.44 7.68 -0.10
C LEU A 909 22.30 7.42 0.88
N ASN A 910 21.64 6.26 0.75
CA ASN A 910 20.52 5.88 1.59
C ASN A 910 20.95 5.21 2.91
N SER A 911 22.12 4.61 2.96
CA SER A 911 22.60 3.82 4.10
C SER A 911 23.91 4.39 4.63
N PRO A 912 23.88 5.40 5.51
CA PRO A 912 25.07 5.87 6.23
C PRO A 912 25.73 4.72 7.01
N VAL A 913 27.05 4.81 7.20
CA VAL A 913 27.76 3.89 8.10
C VAL A 913 27.35 4.14 9.56
N ILE A 914 27.31 3.09 10.37
CA ILE A 914 27.05 3.21 11.81
C ILE A 914 28.38 3.45 12.52
N VAL A 915 28.44 4.44 13.40
CA VAL A 915 29.64 4.79 14.16
C VAL A 915 29.41 4.53 15.63
N HIS A 916 30.36 3.83 16.26
CA HIS A 916 30.33 3.51 17.69
C HIS A 916 31.66 3.86 18.35
N SER A 917 31.63 4.28 19.63
CA SER A 917 32.84 4.66 20.38
C SER A 917 33.08 3.72 21.55
N SER A 918 34.31 3.23 21.69
CA SER A 918 34.73 2.34 22.77
C SER A 918 36.14 2.69 23.26
N GLU A 919 36.40 2.45 24.55
CA GLU A 919 37.75 2.48 25.13
C GLU A 919 38.42 1.10 25.09
N VAL A 920 37.66 0.05 24.80
CA VAL A 920 38.16 -1.32 24.68
C VAL A 920 38.45 -1.61 23.22
N LEU A 921 39.69 -2.03 22.92
CA LEU A 921 40.05 -2.49 21.58
C LEU A 921 39.33 -3.82 21.30
N PRO A 922 38.51 -3.93 20.24
CA PRO A 922 37.90 -5.20 19.86
C PRO A 922 38.97 -6.25 19.51
N SER A 923 38.68 -7.53 19.75
CA SER A 923 39.63 -8.63 19.51
C SER A 923 40.07 -8.71 18.05
N GLU A 924 39.16 -8.45 17.13
CA GLU A 924 39.41 -8.27 15.70
C GLU A 924 39.27 -6.79 15.36
N LYS A 925 40.32 -6.20 14.79
CA LYS A 925 40.34 -4.77 14.42
C LYS A 925 39.60 -4.46 13.11
N GLU A 926 39.34 -5.50 12.33
CA GLU A 926 38.56 -5.46 11.11
C GLU A 926 37.91 -6.84 10.93
N ARG A 927 36.65 -6.87 10.55
CA ARG A 927 35.89 -8.12 10.33
C ARG A 927 34.86 -7.93 9.23
N SER A 928 34.70 -8.94 8.37
CA SER A 928 33.56 -9.09 7.47
C SER A 928 32.84 -10.39 7.79
N PHE A 929 31.53 -10.35 7.99
CA PHE A 929 30.74 -11.56 8.19
C PHE A 929 30.39 -12.24 6.86
N PHE A 930 30.23 -11.42 5.80
CA PHE A 930 29.81 -11.86 4.48
C PHE A 930 30.48 -11.03 3.39
N THR A 931 31.11 -11.69 2.42
CA THR A 931 31.74 -11.02 1.26
C THR A 931 31.27 -11.66 -0.04
N LEU A 932 30.74 -10.84 -0.95
CA LEU A 932 30.39 -11.27 -2.30
C LEU A 932 31.57 -11.07 -3.26
N ASN A 933 31.87 -12.08 -4.08
CA ASN A 933 32.94 -12.00 -5.07
C ASN A 933 32.52 -11.40 -6.41
N ASN A 934 31.31 -10.84 -6.52
CA ASN A 934 30.79 -10.24 -7.75
C ASN A 934 29.90 -9.03 -7.46
N ARG A 935 30.17 -7.90 -8.14
CA ARG A 935 29.44 -6.62 -7.98
C ARG A 935 27.99 -6.65 -8.51
N GLY A 936 27.63 -7.61 -9.35
CA GLY A 936 26.25 -7.78 -9.85
C GLY A 936 25.32 -8.52 -8.88
N LEU A 937 25.81 -8.87 -7.69
CA LEU A 937 25.02 -9.47 -6.62
C LEU A 937 24.97 -8.50 -5.44
N LYS A 938 23.83 -8.46 -4.76
CA LYS A 938 23.65 -7.69 -3.53
C LYS A 938 22.98 -8.53 -2.46
N ILE A 939 23.55 -8.52 -1.25
CA ILE A 939 22.88 -9.00 -0.04
C ILE A 939 21.86 -7.93 0.37
N GLU A 940 20.58 -8.28 0.35
CA GLU A 940 19.50 -7.41 0.83
C GLU A 940 19.26 -7.59 2.33
N VAL A 941 19.32 -8.83 2.82
CA VAL A 941 18.96 -9.19 4.19
C VAL A 941 20.00 -10.10 4.79
N VAL A 942 20.33 -9.81 6.06
CA VAL A 942 20.98 -10.73 6.98
C VAL A 942 20.19 -10.65 8.28
N LYS A 943 19.63 -11.77 8.73
CA LYS A 943 18.85 -11.82 9.98
C LYS A 943 18.86 -13.22 10.56
N ASP A 944 18.43 -13.36 11.81
CA ASP A 944 18.16 -14.67 12.39
C ASP A 944 16.96 -15.34 11.69
N ALA A 945 17.02 -16.67 11.54
CA ALA A 945 15.89 -17.43 11.04
C ALA A 945 14.69 -17.33 11.99
N ASP A 946 13.47 -17.34 11.45
CA ASP A 946 12.26 -17.20 12.26
C ASP A 946 12.10 -18.32 13.30
N ASP A 947 12.52 -19.54 12.95
CA ASP A 947 12.54 -20.69 13.86
C ASP A 947 13.73 -20.69 14.84
N GLY A 948 14.59 -19.67 14.79
CA GLY A 948 15.80 -19.54 15.60
C GLY A 948 16.96 -20.43 15.18
N ASN A 949 16.82 -21.21 14.10
CA ASN A 949 17.85 -22.14 13.64
C ASN A 949 18.64 -21.59 12.45
N GLY A 950 19.70 -20.87 12.77
CA GLY A 950 20.66 -20.33 11.80
C GLY A 950 20.37 -18.88 11.39
N THR A 951 21.06 -18.43 10.35
CA THR A 951 20.98 -17.07 9.81
C THR A 951 20.48 -17.11 8.38
N ILE A 952 19.52 -16.24 8.06
CA ILE A 952 18.99 -16.05 6.72
C ILE A 952 19.79 -14.97 6.00
N ILE A 953 20.25 -15.29 4.80
CA ILE A 953 20.95 -14.39 3.89
C ILE A 953 20.13 -14.32 2.59
N ARG A 954 19.66 -13.15 2.23
CA ARG A 954 18.92 -12.93 0.98
C ARG A 954 19.75 -12.14 0.01
N ILE A 955 19.92 -12.69 -1.19
CA ILE A 955 20.78 -12.14 -2.24
C ILE A 955 19.94 -12.00 -3.51
N TYR A 956 20.16 -10.94 -4.27
CA TYR A 956 19.57 -10.80 -5.59
C TYR A 956 20.58 -10.31 -6.62
N GLU A 957 20.31 -10.63 -7.88
CA GLU A 957 21.05 -10.16 -9.04
C GLU A 957 20.53 -8.78 -9.49
N THR A 958 21.44 -7.83 -9.71
CA THR A 958 21.06 -6.40 -9.81
C THR A 958 21.00 -5.86 -11.24
N CYS A 959 21.56 -6.56 -12.22
CA CYS A 959 21.89 -6.02 -13.54
C CYS A 959 21.24 -6.77 -14.72
N GLY A 960 20.44 -7.81 -14.48
CA GLY A 960 19.78 -8.60 -15.52
C GLY A 960 20.72 -9.58 -16.24
N ARG A 961 21.72 -10.14 -15.54
CA ARG A 961 22.70 -11.08 -16.14
C ARG A 961 22.79 -12.41 -15.39
N TYR A 962 23.23 -13.44 -16.10
CA TYR A 962 23.58 -14.71 -15.47
C TYR A 962 24.93 -14.59 -14.74
N ILE A 963 24.99 -15.01 -13.48
CA ILE A 963 26.19 -14.90 -12.64
C ILE A 963 26.52 -16.25 -12.01
N LYS A 964 27.77 -16.68 -12.18
CA LYS A 964 28.43 -17.68 -11.31
C LYS A 964 29.43 -16.96 -10.43
N SER A 965 29.31 -17.14 -9.12
CA SER A 965 30.16 -16.48 -8.11
C SER A 965 30.22 -17.35 -6.86
N SER A 966 30.74 -16.79 -5.77
CA SER A 966 30.62 -17.34 -4.44
C SER A 966 30.42 -16.22 -3.41
N ILE A 967 29.90 -16.60 -2.25
CA ILE A 967 29.87 -15.79 -1.04
C ILE A 967 30.78 -16.43 0.00
N SER A 968 31.69 -15.64 0.54
CA SER A 968 32.44 -16.01 1.74
C SER A 968 31.60 -15.70 2.96
N VAL A 969 31.47 -16.67 3.87
CA VAL A 969 30.68 -16.57 5.10
C VAL A 969 31.57 -16.78 6.32
N ASP A 970 31.18 -16.21 7.46
CA ASP A 970 31.91 -16.38 8.72
C ASP A 970 32.18 -17.86 9.06
N SER A 971 33.40 -18.14 9.53
CA SER A 971 33.87 -19.51 9.84
C SER A 971 33.03 -20.26 10.88
N ARG A 972 32.16 -19.55 11.62
CA ARG A 972 31.21 -20.17 12.55
C ARG A 972 30.12 -20.99 11.87
N TYR A 973 29.91 -20.82 10.57
CA TYR A 973 28.90 -21.58 9.81
C TYR A 973 29.53 -22.80 9.13
N THR A 974 28.94 -23.97 9.34
CA THR A 974 29.43 -25.25 8.79
C THR A 974 28.48 -25.85 7.75
N GLN A 975 27.22 -25.42 7.73
CA GLN A 975 26.20 -25.93 6.81
C GLN A 975 25.37 -24.80 6.20
N TYR A 976 24.81 -25.06 5.02
CA TYR A 976 23.84 -24.18 4.38
C TYR A 976 22.79 -24.93 3.56
N CYS A 977 21.64 -24.31 3.35
CA CYS A 977 20.65 -24.73 2.35
C CYS A 977 19.98 -23.51 1.70
N GLU A 978 19.45 -23.67 0.49
CA GLU A 978 18.56 -22.70 -0.13
C GLU A 978 17.14 -22.84 0.43
N THR A 979 16.49 -21.71 0.68
CA THR A 979 15.12 -21.60 1.15
C THR A 979 14.27 -20.77 0.18
N ASP A 980 12.96 -20.90 0.29
CA ASP A 980 12.05 -19.93 -0.31
C ASP A 980 12.07 -18.59 0.47
N LEU A 981 11.26 -17.60 0.04
CA LEU A 981 11.21 -16.29 0.70
C LEU A 981 10.54 -16.33 2.08
N ARG A 982 9.89 -17.46 2.42
CA ARG A 982 9.29 -17.78 3.70
C ARG A 982 10.19 -18.63 4.60
N GLU A 983 11.46 -18.75 4.22
CA GLU A 983 12.50 -19.45 4.98
C GLU A 983 12.30 -20.96 5.06
N ARG A 984 11.43 -21.55 4.22
CA ARG A 984 11.25 -23.01 4.14
C ARG A 984 12.32 -23.60 3.25
N SER A 985 12.99 -24.65 3.71
CA SER A 985 14.04 -25.32 2.94
C SER A 985 13.49 -25.88 1.62
N ILE A 986 14.15 -25.56 0.51
CA ILE A 986 13.84 -26.10 -0.83
C ILE A 986 14.98 -26.97 -1.39
N SER A 987 16.05 -27.14 -0.61
CA SER A 987 17.19 -28.00 -0.92
C SER A 987 17.73 -28.68 0.35
N ASP A 988 18.46 -29.78 0.17
CA ASP A 988 19.14 -30.47 1.25
C ASP A 988 20.30 -29.64 1.83
N ASN A 989 20.60 -29.87 3.11
CA ASN A 989 21.74 -29.24 3.78
C ASN A 989 23.06 -29.68 3.13
N LYS A 990 23.89 -28.70 2.79
CA LYS A 990 25.24 -28.88 2.23
C LYS A 990 26.28 -28.40 3.24
N SER A 991 27.44 -29.05 3.26
CA SER A 991 28.59 -28.58 4.04
C SER A 991 29.22 -27.35 3.39
N ILE A 992 29.67 -26.41 4.21
CA ILE A 992 30.44 -25.24 3.76
C ILE A 992 31.92 -25.64 3.70
N ASN A 993 32.51 -25.60 2.51
CA ASN A 993 33.93 -25.89 2.31
C ASN A 993 34.71 -24.58 2.33
N SER A 994 35.75 -24.49 3.17
CA SER A 994 36.65 -23.33 3.23
C SER A 994 35.91 -21.98 3.36
N SER A 995 34.83 -21.93 4.15
CA SER A 995 34.02 -20.73 4.37
C SER A 995 33.38 -20.12 3.12
N ASN A 996 33.23 -20.88 2.03
CA ASN A 996 32.63 -20.39 0.79
C ASN A 996 31.39 -21.19 0.38
N ILE A 997 30.40 -20.48 -0.15
CA ILE A 997 29.19 -21.04 -0.75
C ILE A 997 29.16 -20.63 -2.22
N ASP A 998 29.08 -21.61 -3.13
CA ASP A 998 28.96 -21.36 -4.56
C ASP A 998 27.57 -20.82 -4.89
N LEU A 999 27.55 -19.79 -5.73
CA LEU A 999 26.36 -19.06 -6.13
C LEU A 999 26.17 -19.11 -7.64
N GLU A 1000 24.93 -19.37 -8.05
CA GLU A 1000 24.48 -19.29 -9.43
C GLU A 1000 23.16 -18.52 -9.48
N PHE A 1001 23.09 -17.47 -10.29
CA PHE A 1001 21.92 -16.59 -10.41
C PHE A 1001 21.55 -16.37 -11.87
N SER A 1002 20.26 -16.45 -12.15
CA SER A 1002 19.68 -15.95 -13.40
C SER A 1002 19.47 -14.43 -13.33
N PRO A 1003 19.24 -13.75 -14.47
CA PRO A 1003 18.88 -12.33 -14.51
C PRO A 1003 17.81 -11.95 -13.48
N TYR A 1004 18.10 -10.96 -12.63
CA TYR A 1004 17.22 -10.45 -11.57
C TYR A 1004 16.72 -11.50 -10.56
N GLU A 1005 17.36 -12.65 -10.46
CA GLU A 1005 16.91 -13.71 -9.56
C GLU A 1005 17.17 -13.35 -8.09
N ILE A 1006 16.20 -13.65 -7.23
CA ILE A 1006 16.26 -13.55 -5.77
C ILE A 1006 16.47 -14.96 -5.21
N LYS A 1007 17.51 -15.14 -4.39
CA LYS A 1007 17.74 -16.38 -3.65
C LYS A 1007 17.90 -16.10 -2.17
N THR A 1008 17.40 -17.03 -1.36
CA THR A 1008 17.51 -16.99 0.09
C THR A 1008 18.28 -18.22 0.55
N PHE A 1009 19.30 -18.01 1.38
CA PHE A 1009 20.09 -19.07 1.97
C PHE A 1009 19.94 -19.05 3.48
N ARG A 1010 19.86 -20.23 4.08
CA ARG A 1010 19.98 -20.42 5.52
C ARG A 1010 21.35 -21.00 5.81
N VAL A 1011 22.14 -20.33 6.64
CA VAL A 1011 23.45 -20.81 7.12
C VAL A 1011 23.38 -21.21 8.58
N MET A 1012 23.98 -22.34 8.93
CA MET A 1012 23.87 -22.98 10.25
C MET A 1012 25.26 -23.29 10.82
N LYS A 1013 25.35 -23.29 12.15
CA LYS A 1013 26.58 -23.58 12.90
C LYS A 1013 26.88 -25.07 12.92
#